data_AF-E3MTD5-F1
#
_entry.id   AF-E3MTD5-F1
#
_cell.length_a   1.000
_cell.length_b   1.000
_cell.length_c   1.000
_cell.angle_alpha   90.00
_cell.angle_beta   90.00
_cell.angle_gamma   90.00
#
_symmetry.space_group_name_H-M   'P 1'
#
loop_
_entity.id
_entity.type
_entity.pdbx_description
1 polymer ?
#
loop_
_entity_poly.entity_id
_entity_poly.type
_entity_poly.pdbx_seq_one_letter_code
_entity_poly.pdbx_strand_id
1 'polypeptide(L)'
;MFIKKILTTSRIFESISINFEQLDKEKVKEIFGQIFNGNEFKYRYVRVPNSKNQVFCTTVDENCIEVARKQDKYIYDYLPSTDEPLIPFEDCNDWSKTLANKTIMELLLNHLGFIEIQTLRKVCSNIRTCIDHFKPNRSLTKLGIDMKELWNGEIDIKMEFLDGSYRKTTYAISLPRSTNYFELSESSVFDGRTPDKLPGCTVGGIFLPNRDMFETCLDDLKTIVPRKNFYLEEFEFAFMYNRRAIYRFPQSFAKKKKVLVKLEKLLNPNNVLMKARKFKLFAFEGDLFEMPEPILWLEPISLELIEIHSQKGSNAEMNKLMKLIMDTNQWKYAKEYVMKELAFLEKVNIIHFVHFSKIGQTKIFSIGKRVPTGGDNCDLVCFQFDTKSKLENSNFVSVFCDDLGEILLQQTFAIYHFSIIPEENYICPDSISSQILSTIMTSLSLKSVKVGIAFLRPAIFGFEQVMNLLSHINPKSLRRLILKFSADSCVQEDIENVFSLERWSAFKNLHFDVNLHTVSEKELLVVKKILTTSRIFKCIRIHYEQLDKEKINEILGPPRREHFDASYRYTRVPNSKNLVLHTTLCENILMTYWKPDKEVYNALRTSDEDLIPLKVCNNWSKTLENKTIIELLLDHLGFIEIQTHRKVCSNIRTCIDHFKPNPNLTKLGLSIKRRITYIQMGFKNGSCLETRYSKVQLGCRVGNTLVKQDMYKTCLDDLKTSLSRKKINLEEFEFAFHCNRSDHNEESFSERRWFIAGVRELLTPNNVLMKVRKFIYFANCLKQDRMVEPIQWLEPISLELIETHSDKESDAEMNKVMKLIMDTNQWQYAKEYLMKGFVFLKKVNPIHFVHFSKIDITVENWTNEDFFNWQEVRKLSPTEILYSPSFLRYKISFRNCSIDNDIYNLLGLPYRTVNGRTTWYFKMPEKNLALHVLYYASKSVIFTRVDIEDVPEVIVMNFDVELID
;
A
#
# COMPACT_ATOMS: atom_id res chain seq x y z
N MET A 1 44.84 -15.11 -12.77
CA MET A 1 44.90 -16.14 -13.83
C MET A 1 43.69 -17.06 -13.86
N PHE A 2 43.31 -17.72 -12.76
CA PHE A 2 42.14 -18.61 -12.70
C PHE A 2 40.85 -17.99 -13.25
N ILE A 3 40.54 -16.74 -12.87
CA ILE A 3 39.39 -15.96 -13.37
C ILE A 3 39.47 -15.75 -14.90
N LYS A 4 40.64 -15.33 -15.42
CA LYS A 4 40.88 -15.18 -16.87
C LYS A 4 40.66 -16.51 -17.57
N LYS A 5 41.11 -17.63 -16.99
CA LYS A 5 40.94 -18.98 -17.53
C LYS A 5 39.47 -19.39 -17.56
N ILE A 6 38.71 -19.22 -16.46
CA ILE A 6 37.27 -19.49 -16.41
C ILE A 6 36.53 -18.66 -17.45
N LEU A 7 36.78 -17.36 -17.54
CA LEU A 7 36.07 -16.49 -18.48
C LEU A 7 36.43 -16.76 -19.93
N THR A 8 37.63 -17.30 -20.19
CA THR A 8 38.05 -17.71 -21.54
C THR A 8 37.43 -19.03 -21.94
N THR A 9 37.35 -20.01 -21.02
CA THR A 9 36.88 -21.38 -21.32
C THR A 9 35.39 -21.57 -21.12
N SER A 10 34.76 -20.83 -20.21
CA SER A 10 33.33 -20.92 -19.93
C SER A 10 32.54 -19.92 -20.76
N ARG A 11 31.54 -20.43 -21.49
CA ARG A 11 30.51 -19.60 -22.16
C ARG A 11 29.36 -19.21 -21.22
N ILE A 12 29.38 -19.69 -19.98
CA ILE A 12 28.28 -19.55 -19.02
C ILE A 12 28.36 -18.22 -18.27
N PHE A 13 29.57 -17.70 -18.06
CA PHE A 13 29.78 -16.47 -17.28
C PHE A 13 30.01 -15.27 -18.21
N GLU A 14 29.04 -14.35 -18.21
CA GLU A 14 29.15 -13.07 -18.92
C GLU A 14 30.01 -12.06 -18.15
N SER A 15 29.99 -12.14 -16.81
CA SER A 15 30.87 -11.39 -15.92
C SER A 15 31.19 -12.17 -14.65
N ILE A 16 32.33 -11.87 -14.03
CA ILE A 16 32.72 -12.38 -12.71
C ILE A 16 33.22 -11.20 -11.89
N SER A 17 32.67 -11.03 -10.69
CA SER A 17 33.12 -10.05 -9.69
C SER A 17 33.58 -10.78 -8.43
N ILE A 18 34.78 -10.44 -7.95
CA ILE A 18 35.39 -11.03 -6.74
C ILE A 18 35.97 -9.93 -5.86
N ASN A 19 35.58 -9.95 -4.59
CA ASN A 19 36.14 -9.09 -3.55
C ASN A 19 37.30 -9.82 -2.85
N PHE A 20 38.44 -9.17 -2.76
CA PHE A 20 39.62 -9.66 -2.05
C PHE A 20 39.82 -8.84 -0.76
N GLU A 21 40.43 -9.44 0.26
CA GLU A 21 40.89 -8.70 1.44
C GLU A 21 42.10 -7.82 1.10
N GLN A 22 42.98 -8.31 0.22
CA GLN A 22 44.10 -7.56 -0.34
C GLN A 22 44.27 -7.91 -1.82
N LEU A 23 44.46 -6.90 -2.67
CA LEU A 23 44.57 -7.07 -4.10
C LEU A 23 45.86 -6.48 -4.66
N ASP A 24 46.67 -7.33 -5.30
CA ASP A 24 47.88 -6.91 -6.02
C ASP A 24 47.49 -6.30 -7.38
N LYS A 25 47.35 -4.98 -7.39
CA LYS A 25 46.88 -4.22 -8.56
C LYS A 25 47.85 -4.28 -9.74
N GLU A 26 49.14 -4.50 -9.50
CA GLU A 26 50.15 -4.63 -10.57
C GLU A 26 50.03 -5.97 -11.28
N LYS A 27 49.85 -7.08 -10.55
CA LYS A 27 49.56 -8.38 -11.19
C LYS A 27 48.24 -8.38 -11.97
N VAL A 28 47.24 -7.63 -11.52
CA VAL A 28 45.99 -7.48 -12.29
C VAL A 28 46.23 -6.72 -13.60
N LYS A 29 47.16 -5.74 -13.63
CA LYS A 29 47.57 -5.07 -14.88
C LYS A 29 48.28 -6.05 -15.81
N GLU A 30 49.20 -6.85 -15.27
CA GLU A 30 49.93 -7.85 -16.05
C GLU A 30 49.00 -8.88 -16.70
N ILE A 31 48.00 -9.38 -15.96
CA ILE A 31 47.13 -10.47 -16.42
C ILE A 31 46.06 -9.98 -17.42
N PHE A 32 45.52 -8.77 -17.24
CA PHE A 32 44.37 -8.23 -17.98
C PHE A 32 44.70 -7.00 -18.85
N GLY A 33 45.97 -6.81 -19.21
CA GLY A 33 46.38 -5.93 -20.31
C GLY A 33 46.38 -4.42 -20.03
N GLN A 34 46.71 -3.64 -21.08
CA GLN A 34 46.93 -2.20 -21.02
C GLN A 34 45.64 -1.36 -20.98
N ILE A 35 45.77 -0.11 -20.53
CA ILE A 35 44.69 0.87 -20.43
C ILE A 35 44.38 1.43 -21.82
N PHE A 36 43.10 1.52 -22.16
CA PHE A 36 42.65 2.14 -23.40
C PHE A 36 42.07 3.54 -23.09
N ASN A 37 42.67 4.59 -23.68
CA ASN A 37 42.45 6.04 -23.49
C ASN A 37 43.09 6.72 -22.26
N GLY A 38 43.81 7.81 -22.53
CA GLY A 38 44.61 8.61 -21.58
C GLY A 38 43.85 9.56 -20.65
N ASN A 39 42.59 9.26 -20.31
CA ASN A 39 41.91 9.88 -19.18
C ASN A 39 41.70 8.80 -18.12
N GLU A 40 41.96 9.14 -16.86
CA GLU A 40 42.03 8.29 -15.64
C GLU A 40 40.79 7.42 -15.34
N PHE A 41 40.31 6.59 -16.26
CA PHE A 41 39.17 5.70 -16.07
C PHE A 41 39.58 4.22 -15.97
N LYS A 42 38.97 3.57 -14.98
CA LYS A 42 39.21 2.25 -14.36
C LYS A 42 39.11 1.00 -15.27
N TYR A 43 39.08 1.13 -16.60
CA TYR A 43 38.77 0.01 -17.50
C TYR A 43 39.99 -0.50 -18.27
N ARG A 44 40.21 -1.80 -18.23
CA ARG A 44 41.26 -2.50 -19.00
C ARG A 44 40.62 -3.48 -19.98
N TYR A 45 41.18 -3.60 -21.17
CA TYR A 45 40.62 -4.41 -22.23
C TYR A 45 41.61 -5.42 -22.78
N VAL A 46 41.17 -6.67 -22.98
CA VAL A 46 41.94 -7.74 -23.66
C VAL A 46 41.05 -8.44 -24.67
N ARG A 47 41.58 -8.79 -25.85
CA ARG A 47 40.85 -9.59 -26.82
C ARG A 47 40.46 -10.94 -26.22
N VAL A 48 39.23 -11.38 -26.45
CA VAL A 48 38.83 -12.75 -26.15
C VAL A 48 39.43 -13.66 -27.23
N PRO A 49 40.26 -14.65 -26.88
CA PRO A 49 40.83 -15.57 -27.87
C PRO A 49 39.73 -16.24 -28.70
N ASN A 50 39.95 -16.38 -30.01
CA ASN A 50 39.02 -17.00 -30.97
C ASN A 50 37.65 -16.29 -31.11
N SER A 51 37.55 -15.01 -30.73
CA SER A 51 36.39 -14.17 -31.02
C SER A 51 36.73 -13.12 -32.08
N LYS A 52 35.76 -12.66 -32.89
CA LYS A 52 35.97 -11.62 -33.92
C LYS A 52 35.58 -10.22 -33.48
N ASN A 53 34.98 -10.07 -32.29
CA ASN A 53 34.44 -8.79 -31.82
C ASN A 53 34.24 -8.73 -30.29
N GLN A 54 34.83 -9.64 -29.52
CA GLN A 54 34.66 -9.66 -28.06
C GLN A 54 35.95 -9.30 -27.32
N VAL A 55 35.79 -8.49 -26.29
CA VAL A 55 36.86 -8.08 -25.37
C VAL A 55 36.47 -8.40 -23.93
N PHE A 56 37.44 -8.71 -23.10
CA PHE A 56 37.29 -8.71 -21.65
C PHE A 56 37.50 -7.29 -21.14
N CYS A 57 36.45 -6.69 -20.57
CA CYS A 57 36.48 -5.42 -19.86
C CYS A 57 36.71 -5.70 -18.38
N THR A 58 37.86 -5.32 -17.85
CA THR A 58 38.21 -5.46 -16.44
C THR A 58 38.11 -4.11 -15.74
N THR A 59 37.30 -4.05 -14.68
CA THR A 59 37.21 -2.92 -13.77
C THR A 59 37.85 -3.32 -12.45
N VAL A 60 38.76 -2.49 -11.94
CA VAL A 60 39.34 -2.69 -10.61
C VAL A 60 38.90 -1.52 -9.73
N ASP A 61 38.19 -1.83 -8.64
CA ASP A 61 37.79 -0.84 -7.65
C ASP A 61 38.23 -1.30 -6.26
N GLU A 62 39.09 -0.53 -5.60
CA GLU A 62 39.71 -0.90 -4.32
C GLU A 62 40.31 -2.31 -4.32
N ASN A 63 39.63 -3.29 -3.70
CA ASN A 63 40.01 -4.71 -3.67
C ASN A 63 39.03 -5.62 -4.44
N CYS A 64 38.14 -5.06 -5.25
CA CYS A 64 37.22 -5.78 -6.12
C CYS A 64 37.79 -5.82 -7.55
N ILE A 65 37.77 -7.02 -8.15
CA ILE A 65 37.97 -7.18 -9.60
C ILE A 65 36.64 -7.61 -10.20
N GLU A 66 36.17 -6.84 -11.18
CA GLU A 66 35.10 -7.25 -12.07
C GLU A 66 35.66 -7.46 -13.48
N VAL A 67 35.46 -8.64 -14.07
CA VAL A 67 35.83 -8.91 -15.46
C VAL A 67 34.57 -9.32 -16.21
N ALA A 68 34.21 -8.55 -17.22
CA ALA A 68 33.03 -8.78 -18.05
C ALA A 68 33.41 -8.98 -19.51
N ARG A 69 32.75 -9.91 -20.19
CA ARG A 69 32.89 -10.11 -21.63
C ARG A 69 31.96 -9.12 -22.34
N LYS A 70 32.49 -8.27 -23.23
CA LYS A 70 31.71 -7.30 -24.02
C LYS A 70 31.89 -7.56 -25.50
N GLN A 71 30.81 -7.42 -26.28
CA GLN A 71 30.91 -7.27 -27.73
C GLN A 71 31.22 -5.81 -28.04
N ASP A 72 32.46 -5.52 -28.38
CA ASP A 72 32.90 -4.17 -28.71
C ASP A 72 33.92 -4.26 -29.85
N LYS A 73 33.41 -4.22 -31.09
CA LYS A 73 34.24 -4.33 -32.30
C LYS A 73 35.23 -3.16 -32.40
N TYR A 74 34.83 -1.97 -31.98
CA TYR A 74 35.67 -0.79 -32.02
C TYR A 74 36.88 -0.98 -31.10
N ILE A 75 36.67 -1.35 -29.83
CA ILE A 75 37.81 -1.62 -28.93
C ILE A 75 38.60 -2.85 -29.39
N TYR A 76 37.91 -3.89 -29.87
CA TYR A 76 38.56 -5.11 -30.38
C TYR A 76 39.57 -4.81 -31.50
N ASP A 77 39.18 -4.01 -32.49
CA ASP A 77 40.02 -3.67 -33.65
C ASP A 77 41.24 -2.82 -33.25
N TYR A 78 41.15 -2.03 -32.18
CA TYR A 78 42.25 -1.19 -31.68
C TYR A 78 43.21 -1.89 -30.70
N LEU A 79 42.87 -3.07 -30.17
CA LEU A 79 43.77 -3.83 -29.31
C LEU A 79 44.84 -4.59 -30.14
N PRO A 80 46.09 -4.71 -29.68
CA PRO A 80 47.11 -5.49 -30.38
C PRO A 80 46.69 -6.97 -30.51
N SER A 81 47.08 -7.62 -31.60
CA SER A 81 46.92 -9.07 -31.74
C SER A 81 47.74 -9.77 -30.65
N THR A 82 47.07 -10.46 -29.74
CA THR A 82 47.74 -11.25 -28.71
C THR A 82 48.26 -12.53 -29.36
N ASP A 83 49.54 -12.57 -29.70
CA ASP A 83 50.25 -13.78 -30.14
C ASP A 83 50.56 -14.72 -28.94
N GLU A 84 49.72 -14.73 -27.90
CA GLU A 84 49.90 -15.64 -26.76
C GLU A 84 49.67 -17.09 -27.25
N PRO A 85 50.68 -17.98 -27.14
CA PRO A 85 50.52 -19.37 -27.54
C PRO A 85 49.43 -20.04 -26.70
N LEU A 86 48.56 -20.78 -27.38
CA LEU A 86 47.54 -21.63 -26.76
C LEU A 86 48.22 -22.53 -25.72
N ILE A 87 47.90 -22.34 -24.44
CA ILE A 87 48.25 -23.29 -23.38
C ILE A 87 47.67 -24.64 -23.82
N PRO A 88 48.49 -25.69 -24.03
CA PRO A 88 48.01 -26.96 -24.54
C PRO A 88 46.98 -27.56 -23.59
N PHE A 89 45.92 -28.07 -24.20
CA PHE A 89 44.83 -28.77 -23.54
C PHE A 89 45.33 -30.18 -23.17
N GLU A 90 45.82 -30.39 -21.96
CA GLU A 90 45.75 -31.73 -21.36
C GLU A 90 44.31 -31.98 -20.91
N ASP A 91 43.76 -33.10 -21.37
CA ASP A 91 42.37 -33.51 -21.31
C ASP A 91 41.65 -33.16 -20.00
N CYS A 92 40.79 -32.14 -20.05
CA CYS A 92 39.86 -31.78 -18.98
C CYS A 92 38.63 -32.72 -18.95
N ASN A 93 38.86 -34.03 -19.03
CA ASN A 93 37.85 -35.06 -18.74
C ASN A 93 37.75 -35.38 -17.23
N ASP A 94 38.61 -34.81 -16.39
CA ASP A 94 38.83 -35.31 -15.03
C ASP A 94 37.85 -34.79 -13.96
N TRP A 95 37.23 -33.62 -14.15
CA TRP A 95 36.20 -33.15 -13.21
C TRP A 95 34.92 -33.98 -13.29
N SER A 96 34.58 -34.49 -14.48
CA SER A 96 33.44 -35.40 -14.65
C SER A 96 33.67 -36.74 -13.97
N LYS A 97 34.92 -37.25 -13.95
CA LYS A 97 35.31 -38.46 -13.20
C LYS A 97 35.32 -38.22 -11.70
N THR A 98 35.80 -37.06 -11.27
CA THR A 98 35.82 -36.64 -9.85
C THR A 98 34.41 -36.48 -9.28
N LEU A 99 33.49 -35.83 -10.01
CA LEU A 99 32.08 -35.69 -9.61
C LEU A 99 31.22 -36.93 -9.88
N ALA A 100 31.69 -37.86 -10.72
CA ALA A 100 31.11 -39.19 -10.86
C ALA A 100 31.55 -40.16 -9.75
N ASN A 101 32.51 -39.76 -8.89
CA ASN A 101 32.86 -40.54 -7.72
C ASN A 101 31.67 -40.58 -6.74
N LYS A 102 31.19 -41.80 -6.48
CA LYS A 102 30.02 -42.07 -5.67
C LYS A 102 30.11 -41.40 -4.29
N THR A 103 31.21 -41.58 -3.57
CA THR A 103 31.39 -41.05 -2.21
C THR A 103 31.46 -39.52 -2.16
N ILE A 104 32.14 -38.90 -3.13
CA ILE A 104 32.22 -37.43 -3.22
C ILE A 104 30.84 -36.85 -3.52
N MET A 105 30.10 -37.47 -4.43
CA MET A 105 28.76 -37.00 -4.77
C MET A 105 27.77 -37.18 -3.61
N GLU A 106 27.87 -38.25 -2.83
CA GLU A 106 27.06 -38.45 -1.63
C GLU A 106 27.31 -37.36 -0.56
N LEU A 107 28.58 -37.04 -0.30
CA LEU A 107 28.96 -35.96 0.62
C LEU A 107 28.48 -34.59 0.11
N LEU A 108 28.66 -34.31 -1.17
CA LEU A 108 28.16 -33.08 -1.79
C LEU A 108 26.64 -32.99 -1.70
N LEU A 109 25.93 -34.07 -2.02
CA LEU A 109 24.46 -34.14 -1.95
C LEU A 109 23.94 -33.97 -0.51
N ASN A 110 24.73 -34.19 0.53
CA ASN A 110 24.34 -33.88 1.91
C ASN A 110 24.48 -32.39 2.25
N HIS A 111 25.27 -31.63 1.50
CA HIS A 111 25.53 -30.20 1.76
C HIS A 111 24.90 -29.26 0.72
N LEU A 112 24.43 -29.78 -0.40
CA LEU A 112 23.85 -28.98 -1.47
C LEU A 112 22.34 -28.82 -1.31
N GLY A 113 21.80 -27.66 -1.61
CA GLY A 113 20.36 -27.47 -1.67
C GLY A 113 19.71 -28.07 -2.92
N PHE A 114 18.38 -28.17 -2.93
CA PHE A 114 17.62 -28.70 -4.06
C PHE A 114 17.93 -28.02 -5.40
N ILE A 115 18.09 -26.69 -5.42
CA ILE A 115 18.40 -25.94 -6.66
C ILE A 115 19.80 -26.28 -7.13
N GLU A 116 20.75 -26.34 -6.22
CA GLU A 116 22.14 -26.72 -6.49
C GLU A 116 22.22 -28.14 -7.04
N ILE A 117 21.42 -29.07 -6.50
CA ILE A 117 21.28 -30.44 -6.99
C ILE A 117 20.67 -30.47 -8.39
N GLN A 118 19.60 -29.72 -8.66
CA GLN A 118 18.99 -29.66 -9.99
C GLN A 118 19.91 -28.98 -11.01
N THR A 119 20.64 -27.94 -10.59
CA THR A 119 21.64 -27.28 -11.43
C THR A 119 22.77 -28.27 -11.74
N LEU A 120 23.31 -28.99 -10.74
CA LEU A 120 24.33 -30.04 -10.94
C LEU A 120 23.84 -31.17 -11.85
N ARG A 121 22.60 -31.62 -11.69
CA ARG A 121 21.95 -32.62 -12.55
C ARG A 121 21.82 -32.17 -14.01
N LYS A 122 21.83 -30.86 -14.25
CA LYS A 122 21.74 -30.25 -15.58
C LYS A 122 23.12 -29.99 -16.21
N VAL A 123 24.24 -30.17 -15.48
CA VAL A 123 25.61 -29.95 -15.97
C VAL A 123 26.07 -31.00 -16.99
N CYS A 124 25.97 -32.30 -16.68
CA CYS A 124 26.33 -33.37 -17.62
C CYS A 124 25.60 -34.70 -17.33
N SER A 125 25.65 -35.64 -18.29
CA SER A 125 25.00 -36.95 -18.16
C SER A 125 25.55 -37.80 -17.02
N ASN A 126 26.86 -37.77 -16.77
CA ASN A 126 27.49 -38.58 -15.72
C ASN A 126 27.06 -38.12 -14.32
N ILE A 127 27.06 -36.81 -14.06
CA ILE A 127 26.58 -36.22 -12.80
C ILE A 127 25.09 -36.51 -12.62
N ARG A 128 24.29 -36.40 -13.69
CA ARG A 128 22.87 -36.76 -13.67
C ARG A 128 22.64 -38.20 -13.25
N THR A 129 23.36 -39.16 -13.86
CA THR A 129 23.24 -40.58 -13.53
C THR A 129 23.64 -40.83 -12.07
N CYS A 130 24.69 -40.18 -11.56
CA CYS A 130 25.07 -40.28 -10.15
C CYS A 130 23.98 -39.72 -9.21
N ILE A 131 23.44 -38.53 -9.48
CA ILE A 131 22.36 -37.94 -8.65
C ILE A 131 21.10 -38.81 -8.68
N ASP A 132 20.72 -39.30 -9.86
CA ASP A 132 19.56 -40.16 -10.06
C ASP A 132 19.72 -41.53 -9.36
N HIS A 133 20.97 -42.00 -9.20
CA HIS A 133 21.31 -43.20 -8.43
C HIS A 133 21.14 -42.98 -6.91
N PHE A 134 21.54 -41.81 -6.40
CA PHE A 134 21.48 -41.49 -4.97
C PHE A 134 20.10 -41.15 -4.45
N LYS A 135 19.16 -40.70 -5.31
CA LYS A 135 17.79 -40.30 -4.95
C LYS A 135 17.75 -39.55 -3.62
N PRO A 136 18.20 -38.28 -3.57
CA PRO A 136 18.41 -37.56 -2.32
C PRO A 136 17.14 -37.63 -1.46
N ASN A 137 17.20 -38.46 -0.41
CA ASN A 137 16.07 -38.63 0.49
C ASN A 137 16.02 -37.40 1.39
N ARG A 138 15.00 -36.58 1.18
CA ARG A 138 14.77 -35.39 1.99
C ARG A 138 13.31 -35.37 2.33
N SER A 139 13.02 -35.67 3.60
CA SER A 139 12.26 -34.85 4.54
C SER A 139 11.16 -33.91 4.00
N LEU A 140 10.54 -34.17 2.86
CA LEU A 140 9.59 -33.26 2.24
C LEU A 140 8.32 -33.27 3.07
N THR A 141 8.03 -32.15 3.72
CA THR A 141 6.83 -31.99 4.55
C THR A 141 5.73 -31.31 3.78
N LYS A 142 6.04 -30.40 2.85
CA LYS A 142 5.03 -29.73 2.02
C LYS A 142 5.39 -29.70 0.55
N LEU A 143 4.40 -29.91 -0.31
CA LEU A 143 4.51 -29.80 -1.75
C LEU A 143 3.40 -28.89 -2.28
N GLY A 144 3.76 -27.81 -2.98
CA GLY A 144 2.83 -26.91 -3.64
C GLY A 144 3.08 -26.86 -5.15
N ILE A 145 2.02 -26.93 -5.95
CA ILE A 145 2.08 -26.78 -7.40
C ILE A 145 1.14 -25.65 -7.80
N ASP A 146 1.69 -24.59 -8.37
CA ASP A 146 0.97 -23.37 -8.75
C ASP A 146 1.12 -23.13 -10.26
N MET A 147 0.05 -23.39 -11.01
CA MET A 147 0.02 -23.25 -12.46
C MET A 147 -0.58 -21.88 -12.81
N LYS A 148 0.24 -20.98 -13.37
CA LYS A 148 -0.16 -19.61 -13.70
C LYS A 148 -0.34 -19.40 -15.19
N GLU A 149 -1.50 -18.87 -15.56
CA GLU A 149 -1.80 -18.51 -16.94
C GLU A 149 -1.90 -16.99 -17.13
N LEU A 150 -0.76 -16.33 -17.30
CA LEU A 150 -0.74 -15.04 -17.98
C LEU A 150 0.46 -14.97 -18.94
N TRP A 151 0.14 -15.12 -20.23
CA TRP A 151 0.91 -14.78 -21.45
C TRP A 151 2.28 -15.46 -21.67
N ASN A 152 2.94 -15.98 -20.63
CA ASN A 152 4.25 -16.63 -20.72
C ASN A 152 4.27 -18.11 -20.28
N GLY A 153 3.14 -18.66 -19.78
CA GLY A 153 3.02 -20.02 -19.26
C GLY A 153 4.03 -20.30 -18.14
N GLU A 154 3.62 -20.15 -16.88
CA GLU A 154 4.51 -20.36 -15.73
C GLU A 154 3.98 -21.48 -14.81
N ILE A 155 4.87 -22.32 -14.30
CA ILE A 155 4.58 -23.30 -13.25
C ILE A 155 5.52 -23.04 -12.09
N ASP A 156 4.97 -22.86 -10.91
CA ASP A 156 5.71 -22.69 -9.66
C ASP A 156 5.61 -23.99 -8.84
N ILE A 157 6.75 -24.64 -8.58
CA ILE A 157 6.84 -25.73 -7.60
C ILE A 157 7.34 -25.17 -6.27
N LYS A 158 6.54 -25.28 -5.22
CA LYS A 158 6.84 -24.88 -3.84
C LYS A 158 7.14 -26.13 -3.02
N MET A 159 8.17 -26.12 -2.19
CA MET A 159 8.54 -27.26 -1.34
C MET A 159 8.99 -26.79 0.03
N GLU A 160 8.59 -27.51 1.08
CA GLU A 160 9.08 -27.32 2.46
C GLU A 160 9.62 -28.65 3.00
N PHE A 161 10.72 -28.59 3.75
CA PHE A 161 11.39 -29.77 4.32
C PHE A 161 11.30 -29.78 5.86
N LEU A 162 11.59 -30.93 6.51
CA LEU A 162 11.55 -31.08 7.98
C LEU A 162 12.45 -30.09 8.72
N ASP A 163 13.51 -29.59 8.08
CA ASP A 163 14.40 -28.57 8.65
C ASP A 163 13.79 -27.14 8.62
N GLY A 164 12.56 -27.00 8.12
CA GLY A 164 11.86 -25.73 7.95
C GLY A 164 12.29 -24.93 6.73
N SER A 165 13.19 -25.46 5.89
CA SER A 165 13.60 -24.76 4.68
C SER A 165 12.47 -24.76 3.64
N TYR A 166 12.16 -23.57 3.11
CA TYR A 166 11.17 -23.35 2.06
C TYR A 166 11.85 -23.00 0.74
N ARG A 167 11.38 -23.60 -0.37
CA ARG A 167 11.93 -23.35 -1.71
C ARG A 167 10.83 -23.23 -2.75
N LYS A 168 11.06 -22.36 -3.74
CA LYS A 168 10.16 -22.15 -4.87
C LYS A 168 10.96 -22.19 -6.18
N THR A 169 10.54 -23.00 -7.15
CA THR A 169 11.15 -23.11 -8.48
C THR A 169 10.12 -22.74 -9.54
N THR A 170 10.41 -21.70 -10.32
CA THR A 170 9.56 -21.25 -11.43
C THR A 170 10.05 -21.85 -12.74
N TYR A 171 9.15 -22.48 -13.48
CA TYR A 171 9.32 -22.96 -14.85
C TYR A 171 8.53 -22.02 -15.76
N ALA A 172 9.15 -21.48 -16.80
CA ALA A 172 8.48 -20.57 -17.73
C ALA A 172 8.87 -20.86 -19.18
N ILE A 173 7.99 -20.55 -20.14
CA ILE A 173 8.33 -20.61 -21.56
C ILE A 173 9.22 -19.41 -21.90
N SER A 174 10.36 -19.65 -22.55
CA SER A 174 11.31 -18.62 -22.94
C SER A 174 11.26 -18.40 -24.45
N LEU A 175 10.71 -17.26 -24.84
CA LEU A 175 10.66 -16.81 -26.23
C LEU A 175 11.89 -15.93 -26.57
N PRO A 176 12.44 -16.01 -27.80
CA PRO A 176 13.55 -15.16 -28.21
C PRO A 176 13.19 -13.67 -28.13
N ARG A 177 14.09 -12.85 -27.57
CA ARG A 177 13.89 -11.39 -27.35
C ARG A 177 13.78 -10.53 -28.61
N SER A 178 13.77 -11.10 -29.83
CA SER A 178 13.84 -10.35 -31.09
C SER A 178 12.63 -10.50 -32.01
N THR A 179 11.52 -11.08 -31.56
CA THR A 179 10.27 -11.12 -32.35
C THR A 179 9.19 -10.30 -31.65
N ASN A 180 8.75 -9.24 -32.31
CA ASN A 180 7.55 -8.50 -31.93
C ASN A 180 6.38 -9.48 -31.87
N TYR A 181 5.64 -9.46 -30.76
CA TYR A 181 4.53 -10.38 -30.48
C TYR A 181 3.34 -10.26 -31.47
N PHE A 182 3.33 -9.26 -32.35
CA PHE A 182 2.26 -9.03 -33.33
C PHE A 182 2.47 -9.70 -34.70
N GLU A 183 3.68 -10.14 -35.06
CA GLU A 183 3.92 -10.73 -36.40
C GLU A 183 3.72 -12.25 -36.48
N LEU A 184 3.41 -12.94 -35.38
CA LEU A 184 3.09 -14.37 -35.38
C LEU A 184 1.60 -14.68 -35.25
N SER A 185 0.73 -13.67 -35.26
CA SER A 185 -0.72 -13.87 -35.23
C SER A 185 -1.38 -13.08 -36.35
N GLU A 186 -1.30 -13.60 -37.57
CA GLU A 186 -2.44 -13.59 -38.51
C GLU A 186 -2.19 -14.43 -39.77
N SER A 187 -0.95 -14.73 -40.18
CA SER A 187 -0.70 -15.47 -41.44
C SER A 187 -0.16 -16.90 -41.33
N SER A 188 0.52 -17.31 -40.23
CA SER A 188 1.20 -18.61 -40.18
C SER A 188 0.45 -19.73 -39.44
N VAL A 189 -0.74 -19.48 -38.89
CA VAL A 189 -1.52 -20.50 -38.15
C VAL A 189 -2.69 -21.05 -38.98
N PHE A 190 -3.00 -20.44 -40.13
CA PHE A 190 -4.02 -20.98 -41.06
C PHE A 190 -3.48 -22.01 -42.05
N ASP A 191 -2.17 -22.28 -42.10
CA ASP A 191 -1.56 -23.14 -43.13
C ASP A 191 -0.96 -24.46 -42.62
N GLY A 192 -1.34 -24.92 -41.42
CA GLY A 192 -1.05 -26.30 -40.96
C GLY A 192 0.42 -26.68 -40.77
N ARG A 193 1.39 -25.76 -40.90
CA ARG A 193 2.81 -26.04 -40.64
C ARG A 193 3.16 -25.79 -39.18
N THR A 194 3.55 -26.85 -38.48
CA THR A 194 4.14 -26.75 -37.13
C THR A 194 5.52 -26.09 -37.21
N PRO A 195 5.88 -25.17 -36.31
CA PRO A 195 7.22 -24.59 -36.30
C PRO A 195 8.26 -25.66 -35.90
N ASP A 196 9.29 -25.84 -36.73
CA ASP A 196 10.31 -26.90 -36.62
C ASP A 196 11.19 -26.84 -35.35
N LYS A 197 11.01 -25.86 -34.45
CA LYS A 197 11.81 -25.71 -33.22
C LYS A 197 10.92 -25.39 -32.01
N LEU A 198 10.96 -26.27 -31.00
CA LEU A 198 10.30 -26.08 -29.71
C LEU A 198 10.85 -24.82 -29.01
N PRO A 199 9.99 -23.93 -28.47
CA PRO A 199 10.45 -22.83 -27.63
C PRO A 199 11.22 -23.39 -26.41
N GLY A 200 12.29 -22.71 -26.00
CA GLY A 200 13.06 -23.13 -24.83
C GLY A 200 12.30 -22.88 -23.53
N CYS A 201 12.76 -23.51 -22.44
CA CYS A 201 12.18 -23.38 -21.10
C CYS A 201 13.17 -22.69 -20.17
N THR A 202 12.73 -21.78 -19.30
CA THR A 202 13.53 -21.28 -18.18
C THR A 202 13.15 -21.95 -16.88
N VAL A 203 14.12 -22.47 -16.12
CA VAL A 203 13.91 -23.06 -14.79
C VAL A 203 14.72 -22.28 -13.75
N GLY A 204 14.06 -21.61 -12.82
CA GLY A 204 14.73 -20.76 -11.82
C GLY A 204 15.62 -19.67 -12.44
N GLY A 205 15.25 -19.19 -13.64
CA GLY A 205 16.03 -18.23 -14.43
C GLY A 205 17.07 -18.84 -15.38
N ILE A 206 17.27 -20.16 -15.39
CA ILE A 206 18.22 -20.85 -16.29
C ILE A 206 17.51 -21.27 -17.58
N PHE A 207 17.97 -20.77 -18.74
CA PHE A 207 17.42 -21.12 -20.05
C PHE A 207 17.90 -22.49 -20.55
N LEU A 208 16.95 -23.34 -20.92
CA LEU A 208 17.12 -24.68 -21.47
C LEU A 208 16.54 -24.68 -22.91
N PRO A 209 17.38 -24.59 -23.95
CA PRO A 209 16.90 -24.57 -25.33
C PRO A 209 16.26 -25.91 -25.73
N ASN A 210 15.25 -25.87 -26.60
CA ASN A 210 14.56 -27.03 -27.18
C ASN A 210 13.93 -28.00 -26.15
N ARG A 211 13.59 -27.51 -24.96
CA ARG A 211 12.95 -28.29 -23.89
C ARG A 211 11.54 -27.75 -23.65
N ASP A 212 10.55 -28.63 -23.73
CA ASP A 212 9.19 -28.29 -23.33
C ASP A 212 9.13 -28.04 -21.81
N MET A 213 8.50 -26.93 -21.43
CA MET A 213 8.41 -26.52 -20.03
C MET A 213 7.73 -27.57 -19.16
N PHE A 214 6.64 -28.17 -19.64
CA PHE A 214 5.88 -29.14 -18.87
C PHE A 214 6.63 -30.45 -18.71
N GLU A 215 7.26 -30.95 -19.78
CA GLU A 215 8.09 -32.17 -19.68
C GLU A 215 9.29 -31.95 -18.73
N THR A 216 9.89 -30.76 -18.77
CA THR A 216 11.00 -30.41 -17.88
C THR A 216 10.54 -30.36 -16.41
N CYS A 217 9.40 -29.73 -16.14
CA CYS A 217 8.78 -29.69 -14.82
C CYS A 217 8.46 -31.10 -14.30
N LEU A 218 7.87 -31.95 -15.14
CA LEU A 218 7.55 -33.34 -14.79
C LEU A 218 8.82 -34.16 -14.51
N ASP A 219 9.87 -34.01 -15.32
CA ASP A 219 11.15 -34.70 -15.13
C ASP A 219 11.87 -34.31 -13.84
N ASP A 220 11.77 -33.05 -13.45
CA ASP A 220 12.30 -32.57 -12.17
C ASP A 220 11.42 -33.11 -11.01
N LEU A 221 10.09 -33.08 -11.12
CA LEU A 221 9.18 -33.69 -10.14
C LEU A 221 9.40 -35.20 -9.95
N LYS A 222 9.72 -35.96 -11.02
CA LYS A 222 10.01 -37.42 -10.90
C LYS A 222 11.20 -37.73 -9.98
N THR A 223 12.09 -36.76 -9.80
CA THR A 223 13.24 -36.92 -8.90
C THR A 223 12.97 -36.50 -7.47
N ILE A 224 11.94 -35.68 -7.28
CA ILE A 224 11.55 -35.15 -5.97
C ILE A 224 10.60 -36.13 -5.29
N VAL A 225 9.60 -36.61 -6.02
CA VAL A 225 8.52 -37.44 -5.52
C VAL A 225 9.07 -38.85 -5.27
N PRO A 226 9.18 -39.31 -4.01
CA PRO A 226 9.67 -40.64 -3.70
C PRO A 226 8.78 -41.70 -4.35
N ARG A 227 9.40 -42.72 -4.97
CA ARG A 227 8.67 -43.76 -5.72
C ARG A 227 7.78 -44.67 -4.85
N LYS A 228 7.83 -44.59 -3.51
CA LYS A 228 6.99 -45.36 -2.57
C LYS A 228 6.76 -44.61 -1.24
N ASN A 229 5.52 -44.61 -0.75
CA ASN A 229 5.07 -44.32 0.62
C ASN A 229 5.70 -43.11 1.33
N PHE A 230 5.55 -41.90 0.78
CA PHE A 230 5.88 -40.68 1.52
C PHE A 230 4.59 -39.99 2.01
N TYR A 231 4.69 -39.36 3.19
CA TYR A 231 3.60 -38.68 3.87
C TYR A 231 3.88 -37.18 3.89
N LEU A 232 2.97 -36.37 3.35
CA LEU A 232 3.06 -34.91 3.38
C LEU A 232 2.28 -34.35 4.57
N GLU A 233 2.85 -33.36 5.25
CA GLU A 233 2.10 -32.51 6.17
C GLU A 233 1.11 -31.61 5.41
N GLU A 234 1.47 -31.16 4.20
CA GLU A 234 0.61 -30.29 3.38
C GLU A 234 0.82 -30.49 1.88
N PHE A 235 -0.28 -30.60 1.13
CA PHE A 235 -0.29 -30.55 -0.33
C PHE A 235 -1.10 -29.33 -0.79
N GLU A 236 -0.45 -28.42 -1.52
CA GLU A 236 -1.06 -27.23 -2.09
C GLU A 236 -1.18 -27.36 -3.61
N PHE A 237 -2.35 -27.06 -4.14
CA PHE A 237 -2.57 -26.98 -5.58
C PHE A 237 -3.26 -25.66 -5.93
N ALA A 238 -2.63 -24.87 -6.78
CA ALA A 238 -3.16 -23.61 -7.26
C ALA A 238 -3.25 -23.62 -8.79
N PHE A 239 -4.40 -23.16 -9.30
CA PHE A 239 -4.64 -23.12 -10.73
C PHE A 239 -5.26 -21.78 -11.12
N MET A 240 -4.49 -20.95 -11.80
CA MET A 240 -4.95 -19.66 -12.29
C MET A 240 -5.42 -19.77 -13.73
N TYR A 241 -6.67 -19.37 -13.97
CA TYR A 241 -7.29 -19.43 -15.28
C TYR A 241 -7.84 -18.05 -15.71
N ASN A 242 -7.80 -17.75 -17.01
CA ASN A 242 -8.41 -16.54 -17.56
C ASN A 242 -9.49 -16.90 -18.59
N ARG A 243 -10.75 -16.59 -18.29
CA ARG A 243 -11.91 -16.89 -19.15
C ARG A 243 -11.77 -16.36 -20.58
N ARG A 244 -11.06 -15.25 -20.80
CA ARG A 244 -10.84 -14.66 -22.13
C ARG A 244 -9.88 -15.48 -23.01
N ALA A 245 -9.04 -16.34 -22.41
CA ALA A 245 -8.06 -17.15 -23.14
C ALA A 245 -8.69 -18.38 -23.82
N ILE A 246 -9.76 -18.98 -23.27
CA ILE A 246 -10.47 -20.14 -23.86
C ILE A 246 -10.92 -19.84 -25.29
N TYR A 247 -11.61 -18.71 -25.45
CA TYR A 247 -12.20 -18.34 -26.73
C TYR A 247 -11.14 -18.01 -27.79
N ARG A 248 -9.90 -17.69 -27.37
CA ARG A 248 -8.80 -17.35 -28.28
C ARG A 248 -7.88 -18.54 -28.60
N PHE A 249 -7.73 -19.54 -27.74
CA PHE A 249 -6.73 -20.61 -27.93
C PHE A 249 -7.17 -22.03 -27.45
N PRO A 250 -8.08 -22.72 -28.17
CA PRO A 250 -8.57 -24.06 -27.78
C PRO A 250 -7.48 -25.15 -27.65
N GLN A 251 -6.41 -25.05 -28.45
CA GLN A 251 -5.29 -26.02 -28.43
C GLN A 251 -4.49 -25.99 -27.12
N SER A 252 -4.46 -24.84 -26.43
CA SER A 252 -3.78 -24.70 -25.13
C SER A 252 -4.47 -25.53 -24.03
N PHE A 253 -5.81 -25.66 -24.12
CA PHE A 253 -6.62 -26.42 -23.18
C PHE A 253 -6.35 -27.94 -23.28
N ALA A 254 -6.26 -28.47 -24.50
CA ALA A 254 -5.94 -29.89 -24.72
C ALA A 254 -4.53 -30.26 -24.19
N LYS A 255 -3.55 -29.35 -24.34
CA LYS A 255 -2.19 -29.56 -23.81
C LYS A 255 -2.18 -29.60 -22.27
N LYS A 256 -2.99 -28.77 -21.61
CA LYS A 256 -3.13 -28.76 -20.14
C LYS A 256 -3.74 -30.05 -19.59
N LYS A 257 -4.82 -30.55 -20.20
CA LYS A 257 -5.43 -31.82 -19.80
C LYS A 257 -4.43 -32.98 -19.87
N LYS A 258 -3.60 -33.00 -20.93
CA LYS A 258 -2.51 -33.97 -21.07
C LYS A 258 -1.45 -33.85 -19.95
N VAL A 259 -1.19 -32.64 -19.45
CA VAL A 259 -0.26 -32.41 -18.34
C VAL A 259 -0.85 -32.89 -17.01
N LEU A 260 -2.12 -32.62 -16.74
CA LEU A 260 -2.81 -33.09 -15.53
C LEU A 260 -2.79 -34.62 -15.44
N VAL A 261 -3.11 -35.32 -16.53
CA VAL A 261 -3.03 -36.79 -16.60
C VAL A 261 -1.61 -37.32 -16.36
N LYS A 262 -0.58 -36.62 -16.84
CA LYS A 262 0.81 -37.00 -16.57
C LYS A 262 1.22 -36.72 -15.13
N LEU A 263 0.73 -35.63 -14.54
CA LEU A 263 0.98 -35.25 -13.16
C LEU A 263 0.31 -36.23 -12.18
N GLU A 264 -0.94 -36.62 -12.46
CA GLU A 264 -1.65 -37.66 -11.73
C GLU A 264 -0.85 -38.98 -11.74
N LYS A 265 -0.47 -39.49 -12.93
CA LYS A 265 0.33 -40.73 -13.04
C LYS A 265 1.67 -40.65 -12.31
N LEU A 266 2.22 -39.44 -12.17
CA LEU A 266 3.49 -39.22 -11.49
C LEU A 266 3.34 -39.21 -9.97
N LEU A 267 2.30 -38.53 -9.46
CA LEU A 267 2.02 -38.39 -8.03
C LEU A 267 1.31 -39.61 -7.45
N ASN A 268 0.62 -40.36 -8.30
CA ASN A 268 -0.14 -41.57 -7.98
C ASN A 268 0.35 -42.78 -8.82
N PRO A 269 1.63 -43.18 -8.70
CA PRO A 269 2.17 -44.28 -9.49
C PRO A 269 1.47 -45.59 -9.09
N ASN A 270 1.02 -46.35 -10.09
CA ASN A 270 0.29 -47.63 -9.91
C ASN A 270 -1.02 -47.50 -9.12
N ASN A 271 -1.71 -46.36 -9.19
CA ASN A 271 -2.95 -46.08 -8.46
C ASN A 271 -2.81 -46.14 -6.92
N VAL A 272 -1.58 -45.96 -6.40
CA VAL A 272 -1.32 -45.76 -4.97
C VAL A 272 -1.49 -44.28 -4.60
N LEU A 273 -2.60 -43.96 -3.93
CA LEU A 273 -2.93 -42.61 -3.49
C LEU A 273 -1.86 -42.00 -2.58
N MET A 274 -1.60 -40.71 -2.75
CA MET A 274 -0.64 -39.94 -1.96
C MET A 274 -1.19 -39.69 -0.54
N LYS A 275 -0.35 -39.85 0.49
CA LYS A 275 -0.76 -39.56 1.87
C LYS A 275 -0.44 -38.11 2.20
N ALA A 276 -1.44 -37.31 2.58
CA ALA A 276 -1.26 -35.92 2.98
C ALA A 276 -2.18 -35.56 4.14
N ARG A 277 -1.64 -34.87 5.17
CA ARG A 277 -2.41 -34.42 6.32
C ARG A 277 -3.31 -33.23 6.01
N LYS A 278 -2.83 -32.27 5.22
CA LYS A 278 -3.57 -31.06 4.85
C LYS A 278 -3.59 -30.90 3.33
N PHE A 279 -4.73 -30.50 2.78
CA PHE A 279 -4.88 -30.18 1.37
C PHE A 279 -5.35 -28.73 1.22
N LYS A 280 -4.67 -27.95 0.36
CA LYS A 280 -5.06 -26.59 0.01
C LYS A 280 -5.32 -26.47 -1.48
N LEU A 281 -6.52 -26.02 -1.85
CA LEU A 281 -6.88 -25.75 -3.24
C LEU A 281 -7.08 -24.25 -3.44
N PHE A 282 -6.38 -23.65 -4.40
CA PHE A 282 -6.59 -22.27 -4.82
C PHE A 282 -7.21 -22.25 -6.22
N ALA A 283 -8.48 -21.85 -6.27
CA ALA A 283 -9.26 -21.70 -7.50
C ALA A 283 -9.38 -20.22 -7.89
N PHE A 284 -9.08 -19.89 -9.14
CA PHE A 284 -9.17 -18.54 -9.69
C PHE A 284 -10.04 -18.54 -10.95
N GLU A 285 -10.97 -17.58 -11.08
CA GLU A 285 -11.93 -17.33 -12.19
C GLU A 285 -11.85 -18.26 -13.43
N GLY A 286 -12.87 -19.11 -13.63
CA GLY A 286 -13.03 -19.89 -14.87
C GLY A 286 -14.04 -21.04 -14.73
N ASP A 287 -14.43 -21.65 -15.85
CA ASP A 287 -15.32 -22.82 -15.91
C ASP A 287 -14.71 -24.00 -15.13
N LEU A 288 -15.02 -24.09 -13.83
CA LEU A 288 -14.53 -25.08 -12.85
C LEU A 288 -14.99 -26.53 -13.12
N PHE A 289 -15.62 -26.79 -14.27
CA PHE A 289 -16.38 -28.00 -14.57
C PHE A 289 -15.53 -29.28 -14.74
N GLU A 290 -14.20 -29.20 -14.76
CA GLU A 290 -13.32 -30.37 -14.93
C GLU A 290 -12.23 -30.53 -13.84
N MET A 291 -12.28 -29.82 -12.70
CA MET A 291 -11.09 -29.67 -11.82
C MET A 291 -11.16 -30.18 -10.35
N PRO A 292 -11.93 -31.21 -9.95
CA PRO A 292 -11.75 -31.81 -8.63
C PRO A 292 -10.55 -32.78 -8.58
N GLU A 293 -9.93 -33.12 -9.72
CA GLU A 293 -8.99 -34.25 -9.83
C GLU A 293 -7.83 -34.24 -8.80
N PRO A 294 -7.21 -33.11 -8.42
CA PRO A 294 -6.11 -33.13 -7.48
C PRO A 294 -6.44 -33.65 -6.07
N ILE A 295 -7.69 -33.49 -5.60
CA ILE A 295 -8.10 -34.05 -4.30
C ILE A 295 -8.21 -35.58 -4.38
N LEU A 296 -8.55 -36.11 -5.55
CA LEU A 296 -8.68 -37.56 -5.79
C LEU A 296 -7.33 -38.26 -5.80
N TRP A 297 -6.22 -37.53 -5.89
CA TRP A 297 -4.86 -38.08 -5.78
C TRP A 297 -4.48 -38.43 -4.34
N LEU A 298 -5.30 -38.05 -3.35
CA LEU A 298 -5.01 -38.17 -1.92
C LEU A 298 -5.72 -39.37 -1.28
N GLU A 299 -5.03 -40.06 -0.37
CA GLU A 299 -5.60 -41.16 0.42
C GLU A 299 -6.59 -40.59 1.45
N PRO A 300 -7.88 -40.97 1.42
CA PRO A 300 -8.91 -40.35 2.26
C PRO A 300 -8.59 -40.36 3.76
N ILE A 301 -8.09 -41.47 4.28
CA ILE A 301 -7.80 -41.67 5.71
C ILE A 301 -6.63 -40.80 6.19
N SER A 302 -5.78 -40.32 5.27
CA SER A 302 -4.61 -39.52 5.61
C SER A 302 -4.92 -38.03 5.86
N LEU A 303 -6.07 -37.55 5.37
CA LEU A 303 -6.45 -36.13 5.40
C LEU A 303 -7.09 -35.73 6.73
N GLU A 304 -6.54 -34.70 7.37
CA GLU A 304 -7.13 -34.05 8.54
C GLU A 304 -7.80 -32.72 8.19
N LEU A 305 -7.27 -31.97 7.22
CA LEU A 305 -7.77 -30.65 6.85
C LEU A 305 -7.89 -30.46 5.34
N ILE A 306 -9.04 -29.97 4.89
CA ILE A 306 -9.25 -29.47 3.52
C ILE A 306 -9.48 -27.95 3.56
N GLU A 307 -8.60 -27.19 2.92
CA GLU A 307 -8.72 -25.73 2.79
C GLU A 307 -8.96 -25.34 1.33
N ILE A 308 -10.04 -24.59 1.08
CA ILE A 308 -10.38 -24.11 -0.26
C ILE A 308 -10.34 -22.59 -0.26
N HIS A 309 -9.50 -22.06 -1.13
CA HIS A 309 -9.34 -20.64 -1.40
C HIS A 309 -9.90 -20.34 -2.79
N SER A 310 -10.77 -19.33 -2.88
CA SER A 310 -11.30 -18.89 -4.17
C SER A 310 -11.14 -17.40 -4.35
N GLN A 311 -10.75 -16.99 -5.56
CA GLN A 311 -10.81 -15.61 -6.01
C GLN A 311 -12.04 -15.43 -6.91
N LYS A 312 -13.06 -14.73 -6.40
CA LYS A 312 -14.26 -14.19 -7.06
C LYS A 312 -14.69 -14.89 -8.37
N GLY A 313 -15.30 -16.07 -8.27
CA GLY A 313 -16.09 -16.69 -9.35
C GLY A 313 -17.59 -16.55 -9.08
N SER A 314 -18.46 -16.92 -10.03
CA SER A 314 -19.90 -16.88 -9.76
C SER A 314 -20.23 -17.81 -8.59
N ASN A 315 -21.07 -17.38 -7.64
CA ASN A 315 -21.51 -18.24 -6.53
C ASN A 315 -22.04 -19.62 -7.01
N ALA A 316 -22.55 -19.69 -8.24
CA ALA A 316 -22.99 -20.92 -8.88
C ALA A 316 -21.84 -21.91 -9.21
N GLU A 317 -20.68 -21.43 -9.65
CA GLU A 317 -19.52 -22.29 -9.96
C GLU A 317 -18.85 -22.81 -8.68
N MET A 318 -18.78 -21.98 -7.64
CA MET A 318 -18.28 -22.40 -6.32
C MET A 318 -19.20 -23.45 -5.68
N ASN A 319 -20.53 -23.25 -5.73
CA ASN A 319 -21.47 -24.26 -5.23
C ASN A 319 -21.36 -25.59 -5.99
N LYS A 320 -21.07 -25.55 -7.29
CA LYS A 320 -20.83 -26.77 -8.09
C LYS A 320 -19.51 -27.45 -7.72
N LEU A 321 -18.42 -26.69 -7.57
CA LEU A 321 -17.13 -27.22 -7.12
C LEU A 321 -17.25 -27.84 -5.72
N MET A 322 -17.94 -27.17 -4.82
CA MET A 322 -18.20 -27.69 -3.47
C MET A 322 -19.01 -28.96 -3.50
N LYS A 323 -20.07 -29.03 -4.30
CA LYS A 323 -20.84 -30.27 -4.47
C LYS A 323 -19.93 -31.41 -4.94
N LEU A 324 -19.08 -31.14 -5.93
CA LEU A 324 -18.15 -32.13 -6.47
C LEU A 324 -17.10 -32.60 -5.46
N ILE A 325 -16.60 -31.70 -4.60
CA ILE A 325 -15.67 -32.05 -3.52
C ILE A 325 -16.39 -32.83 -2.40
N MET A 326 -17.60 -32.41 -2.02
CA MET A 326 -18.42 -33.07 -0.99
C MET A 326 -18.80 -34.51 -1.38
N ASP A 327 -18.91 -34.79 -2.68
CA ASP A 327 -19.20 -36.12 -3.21
C ASP A 327 -17.97 -37.07 -3.16
N THR A 328 -16.77 -36.58 -2.84
CA THR A 328 -15.55 -37.41 -2.77
C THR A 328 -15.43 -38.19 -1.45
N ASN A 329 -14.72 -39.32 -1.47
CA ASN A 329 -14.40 -40.05 -0.25
C ASN A 329 -13.45 -39.25 0.65
N GLN A 330 -12.53 -38.46 0.07
CA GLN A 330 -11.58 -37.61 0.79
C GLN A 330 -12.28 -36.62 1.71
N TRP A 331 -13.41 -36.06 1.28
CA TRP A 331 -14.24 -35.19 2.10
C TRP A 331 -14.82 -35.89 3.34
N LYS A 332 -15.30 -37.13 3.19
CA LYS A 332 -15.92 -37.89 4.29
C LYS A 332 -14.97 -38.24 5.43
N TYR A 333 -13.67 -38.34 5.14
CA TYR A 333 -12.65 -38.74 6.11
C TYR A 333 -11.84 -37.56 6.67
N ALA A 334 -11.97 -36.36 6.10
CA ALA A 334 -11.34 -35.15 6.65
C ALA A 334 -11.96 -34.77 8.00
N LYS A 335 -11.12 -34.44 8.99
CA LYS A 335 -11.56 -34.04 10.34
C LYS A 335 -12.09 -32.61 10.36
N GLU A 336 -11.47 -31.73 9.57
CA GLU A 336 -11.77 -30.31 9.51
C GLU A 336 -11.79 -29.84 8.05
N TYR A 337 -12.58 -28.79 7.78
CA TYR A 337 -12.52 -28.07 6.52
C TYR A 337 -12.63 -26.57 6.77
N VAL A 338 -11.95 -25.79 5.94
CA VAL A 338 -11.94 -24.32 6.02
C VAL A 338 -12.12 -23.75 4.63
N MET A 339 -13.14 -22.90 4.46
CA MET A 339 -13.29 -22.11 3.25
C MET A 339 -12.84 -20.69 3.53
N LYS A 340 -11.89 -20.18 2.74
CA LYS A 340 -11.43 -18.79 2.83
C LYS A 340 -11.76 -18.05 1.55
N GLU A 341 -12.75 -17.17 1.64
CA GLU A 341 -13.10 -16.26 0.56
C GLU A 341 -12.21 -15.01 0.63
N LEU A 342 -11.50 -14.70 -0.46
CA LEU A 342 -10.85 -13.40 -0.64
C LEU A 342 -11.95 -12.40 -1.04
N ALA A 343 -12.43 -11.63 -0.07
CA ALA A 343 -13.61 -10.77 -0.21
C ALA A 343 -13.51 -9.74 -1.35
N PHE A 344 -14.40 -9.88 -2.35
CA PHE A 344 -15.09 -8.76 -3.01
C PHE A 344 -16.37 -9.21 -3.77
N LEU A 345 -17.54 -8.99 -3.16
CA LEU A 345 -18.89 -8.70 -3.72
C LEU A 345 -19.33 -9.33 -5.06
N GLU A 346 -20.36 -10.19 -5.04
CA GLU A 346 -21.21 -10.48 -6.21
C GLU A 346 -22.68 -10.10 -5.97
N LYS A 347 -23.20 -9.27 -6.89
CA LYS A 347 -24.57 -9.08 -7.39
C LYS A 347 -25.77 -9.19 -6.43
N VAL A 348 -26.28 -8.01 -6.06
CA VAL A 348 -27.71 -7.73 -5.85
C VAL A 348 -27.95 -6.37 -6.52
N ASN A 349 -29.04 -6.20 -7.29
CA ASN A 349 -29.42 -4.88 -7.83
C ASN A 349 -29.62 -3.91 -6.65
N ILE A 350 -28.65 -3.02 -6.44
CA ILE A 350 -28.55 -2.08 -5.32
C ILE A 350 -28.08 -0.73 -5.88
N ILE A 351 -28.95 0.28 -5.80
CA ILE A 351 -28.57 1.64 -6.14
C ILE A 351 -27.56 2.16 -5.10
N HIS A 352 -26.30 2.39 -5.50
CA HIS A 352 -25.19 2.74 -4.61
C HIS A 352 -25.19 4.23 -4.21
N PHE A 353 -25.87 4.57 -3.11
CA PHE A 353 -25.84 5.94 -2.59
C PHE A 353 -24.85 6.14 -1.43
N VAL A 354 -23.80 6.92 -1.70
CA VAL A 354 -22.91 7.63 -0.75
C VAL A 354 -21.76 6.85 -0.10
N HIS A 355 -20.57 7.06 -0.66
CA HIS A 355 -19.30 6.64 -0.06
C HIS A 355 -18.70 7.76 0.80
N PHE A 356 -18.45 7.51 2.10
CA PHE A 356 -17.67 8.38 2.99
C PHE A 356 -16.35 7.69 3.39
N SER A 357 -15.21 8.35 3.15
CA SER A 357 -13.95 7.92 3.75
C SER A 357 -13.27 9.02 4.55
N LYS A 358 -12.62 8.62 5.65
CA LYS A 358 -11.59 9.36 6.37
C LYS A 358 -10.29 8.56 6.24
N ILE A 359 -9.14 9.22 6.21
CA ILE A 359 -7.83 8.54 6.19
C ILE A 359 -7.80 7.56 7.38
N GLY A 360 -7.77 6.24 7.09
CA GLY A 360 -7.73 5.16 8.09
C GLY A 360 -9.07 4.54 8.52
N GLN A 361 -10.24 5.08 8.09
CA GLN A 361 -11.55 4.45 8.31
C GLN A 361 -12.48 4.68 7.11
N THR A 362 -12.90 3.60 6.47
CA THR A 362 -13.91 3.61 5.39
C THR A 362 -15.25 3.20 5.98
N LYS A 363 -16.26 4.08 5.91
CA LYS A 363 -17.66 3.69 6.15
C LYS A 363 -18.39 3.73 4.82
N ILE A 364 -18.70 2.55 4.29
CA ILE A 364 -19.49 2.41 3.08
C ILE A 364 -20.94 2.30 3.54
N PHE A 365 -21.77 3.27 3.16
CA PHE A 365 -23.22 3.16 3.28
C PHE A 365 -23.78 2.77 1.92
N SER A 366 -24.69 1.81 1.93
CA SER A 366 -25.39 1.33 0.75
C SER A 366 -26.81 1.03 1.16
N ILE A 367 -27.76 1.68 0.52
CA ILE A 367 -29.17 1.45 0.80
C ILE A 367 -29.76 1.09 -0.57
N GLY A 368 -30.38 -0.09 -0.68
CA GLY A 368 -30.94 -0.59 -1.94
C GLY A 368 -32.42 -0.87 -1.82
N LYS A 369 -33.19 -0.53 -2.87
CA LYS A 369 -34.57 -1.00 -3.03
C LYS A 369 -34.56 -2.29 -3.84
N ARG A 370 -35.04 -3.39 -3.25
CA ARG A 370 -35.50 -4.54 -4.03
C ARG A 370 -36.90 -4.16 -4.56
N VAL A 371 -37.07 -3.93 -5.85
CA VAL A 371 -38.42 -3.84 -6.43
C VAL A 371 -39.01 -5.26 -6.40
N PRO A 372 -39.99 -5.58 -5.53
CA PRO A 372 -40.52 -6.93 -5.45
C PRO A 372 -41.74 -7.02 -6.37
N THR A 373 -42.18 -8.25 -6.62
CA THR A 373 -43.61 -8.50 -6.70
C THR A 373 -44.30 -7.92 -5.44
N GLY A 374 -44.79 -6.67 -5.53
CA GLY A 374 -45.87 -6.08 -4.72
C GLY A 374 -45.65 -5.74 -3.22
N GLY A 375 -44.65 -4.94 -2.83
CA GLY A 375 -44.62 -4.35 -1.47
C GLY A 375 -43.62 -3.20 -1.25
N ASP A 376 -43.99 -2.21 -0.43
CA ASP A 376 -43.23 -0.97 -0.08
C ASP A 376 -42.14 -1.17 0.99
N ASN A 377 -41.42 -2.29 0.94
CA ASN A 377 -40.42 -2.62 1.96
C ASN A 377 -39.00 -2.22 1.52
N CYS A 378 -38.20 -1.67 2.44
CA CYS A 378 -36.84 -1.21 2.23
C CYS A 378 -35.84 -2.13 2.95
N ASP A 379 -34.80 -2.61 2.26
CA ASP A 379 -33.73 -3.41 2.87
C ASP A 379 -32.54 -2.49 3.22
N LEU A 380 -32.17 -2.44 4.50
CA LEU A 380 -31.01 -1.70 4.99
C LEU A 380 -29.81 -2.66 5.11
N VAL A 381 -28.72 -2.36 4.39
CA VAL A 381 -27.53 -3.22 4.32
C VAL A 381 -26.31 -2.47 4.81
N CYS A 382 -25.75 -2.88 5.95
CA CYS A 382 -24.49 -2.34 6.44
C CYS A 382 -23.32 -3.26 6.05
N PHE A 383 -22.55 -2.89 5.02
CA PHE A 383 -21.42 -3.68 4.52
C PHE A 383 -20.30 -3.91 5.54
N GLN A 384 -20.27 -3.15 6.65
CA GLN A 384 -19.25 -3.32 7.68
C GLN A 384 -19.59 -4.45 8.69
N PHE A 385 -20.84 -4.92 8.73
CA PHE A 385 -21.32 -5.91 9.71
C PHE A 385 -22.13 -7.06 9.10
N ASP A 386 -22.33 -7.08 7.78
CA ASP A 386 -23.13 -8.10 7.08
C ASP A 386 -24.56 -8.28 7.64
N THR A 387 -25.09 -7.21 8.24
CA THR A 387 -26.44 -7.17 8.83
C THR A 387 -27.43 -6.63 7.80
N LYS A 388 -28.49 -7.41 7.56
CA LYS A 388 -29.66 -7.02 6.74
C LYS A 388 -30.85 -6.80 7.67
N SER A 389 -31.47 -5.62 7.62
CA SER A 389 -32.74 -5.35 8.31
C SER A 389 -33.78 -4.85 7.32
N LYS A 390 -34.99 -5.39 7.39
CA LYS A 390 -36.16 -4.91 6.63
C LYS A 390 -36.85 -3.79 7.38
N LEU A 391 -37.06 -2.65 6.73
CA LEU A 391 -38.04 -1.66 7.12
C LEU A 391 -39.31 -1.88 6.29
N GLU A 392 -40.40 -2.27 6.95
CA GLU A 392 -41.69 -2.45 6.29
C GLU A 392 -42.37 -1.10 6.05
N ASN A 393 -43.03 -0.94 4.89
CA ASN A 393 -43.87 0.22 4.54
C ASN A 393 -43.16 1.60 4.57
N SER A 394 -41.92 1.70 4.09
CA SER A 394 -41.18 2.97 4.09
C SER A 394 -40.71 3.35 2.68
N ASN A 395 -40.95 4.61 2.29
CA ASN A 395 -40.42 5.15 1.04
C ASN A 395 -38.91 5.25 1.12
N PHE A 396 -38.22 4.37 0.38
CA PHE A 396 -36.76 4.30 0.31
C PHE A 396 -36.07 5.67 0.15
N VAL A 397 -36.59 6.55 -0.71
CA VAL A 397 -35.94 7.84 -1.00
C VAL A 397 -36.04 8.77 0.20
N SER A 398 -37.14 8.74 0.95
CA SER A 398 -37.28 9.57 2.15
C SER A 398 -36.37 9.08 3.27
N VAL A 399 -36.35 7.77 3.55
CA VAL A 399 -35.44 7.18 4.57
C VAL A 399 -33.98 7.50 4.24
N PHE A 400 -33.59 7.33 2.97
CA PHE A 400 -32.25 7.71 2.52
C PHE A 400 -31.96 9.20 2.72
N CYS A 401 -32.91 10.08 2.42
CA CYS A 401 -32.75 11.52 2.60
C CYS A 401 -32.63 11.89 4.08
N ASP A 402 -33.43 11.30 4.96
CA ASP A 402 -33.39 11.56 6.40
C ASP A 402 -32.03 11.17 6.98
N ASP A 403 -31.56 9.95 6.66
CA ASP A 403 -30.24 9.45 7.08
C ASP A 403 -29.10 10.31 6.51
N LEU A 404 -29.15 10.64 5.21
CA LEU A 404 -28.14 11.48 4.57
C LEU A 404 -28.10 12.88 5.21
N GLY A 405 -29.25 13.44 5.52
CA GLY A 405 -29.36 14.74 6.16
C GLY A 405 -28.71 14.76 7.53
N GLU A 406 -29.04 13.79 8.39
CA GLU A 406 -28.42 13.61 9.70
C GLU A 406 -26.91 13.40 9.61
N ILE A 407 -26.44 12.55 8.69
CA ILE A 407 -25.01 12.31 8.48
C ILE A 407 -24.31 13.62 8.11
N LEU A 408 -24.88 14.38 7.18
CA LEU A 408 -24.32 15.65 6.73
C LEU A 408 -24.32 16.68 7.85
N LEU A 409 -25.39 16.81 8.63
CA LEU A 409 -25.48 17.74 9.77
C LEU A 409 -24.44 17.41 10.85
N GLN A 410 -24.32 16.13 11.22
CA GLN A 410 -23.39 15.68 12.26
C GLN A 410 -21.91 15.65 11.82
N GLN A 411 -21.60 15.86 10.52
CA GLN A 411 -20.20 15.91 10.06
C GLN A 411 -19.44 17.11 10.63
N THR A 412 -18.47 16.86 11.51
CA THR A 412 -17.56 17.87 12.07
C THR A 412 -16.16 17.87 11.43
N PHE A 413 -15.85 16.88 10.57
CA PHE A 413 -14.54 16.72 9.93
C PHE A 413 -14.62 16.87 8.40
N ALA A 414 -13.47 17.13 7.76
CA ALA A 414 -13.37 17.11 6.31
C ALA A 414 -13.60 15.69 5.75
N ILE A 415 -14.50 15.59 4.78
CA ILE A 415 -14.83 14.36 4.05
C ILE A 415 -13.75 14.12 3.00
N TYR A 416 -13.08 12.98 3.05
CA TYR A 416 -12.09 12.66 2.03
C TYR A 416 -12.79 12.37 0.70
N HIS A 417 -13.78 11.47 0.69
CA HIS A 417 -14.51 11.10 -0.52
C HIS A 417 -16.01 11.24 -0.30
N PHE A 418 -16.70 11.91 -1.23
CA PHE A 418 -18.16 12.04 -1.29
C PHE A 418 -18.62 11.73 -2.70
N SER A 419 -19.38 10.66 -2.87
CA SER A 419 -19.78 10.17 -4.20
C SER A 419 -21.22 9.69 -4.20
N ILE A 420 -22.01 10.20 -5.13
CA ILE A 420 -23.38 9.75 -5.41
C ILE A 420 -23.37 9.21 -6.84
N ILE A 421 -23.52 7.91 -7.00
CA ILE A 421 -23.42 7.25 -8.31
C ILE A 421 -24.62 6.33 -8.52
N PRO A 422 -25.26 6.34 -9.70
CA PRO A 422 -26.20 5.30 -10.03
C PRO A 422 -25.45 3.98 -10.24
N GLU A 423 -26.12 2.87 -9.98
CA GLU A 423 -25.63 1.54 -10.36
C GLU A 423 -25.86 1.35 -11.87
N GLU A 424 -24.82 0.91 -12.59
CA GLU A 424 -24.87 0.65 -14.04
C GLU A 424 -25.43 1.81 -14.91
N ASN A 425 -26.38 1.49 -15.79
CA ASN A 425 -27.07 2.39 -16.73
C ASN A 425 -28.37 2.96 -16.13
N TYR A 426 -28.56 2.89 -14.80
CA TYR A 426 -29.76 3.43 -14.17
C TYR A 426 -29.83 4.95 -14.33
N ILE A 427 -30.86 5.41 -15.03
CA ILE A 427 -31.18 6.83 -15.17
C ILE A 427 -32.02 7.24 -13.95
N CYS A 428 -31.44 8.04 -13.06
CA CYS A 428 -32.12 8.51 -11.87
C CYS A 428 -33.24 9.50 -12.27
N PRO A 429 -34.51 9.25 -11.91
CA PRO A 429 -35.60 10.18 -12.19
C PRO A 429 -35.36 11.55 -11.55
N ASP A 430 -35.76 12.62 -12.23
CA ASP A 430 -35.59 14.00 -11.76
C ASP A 430 -36.24 14.27 -10.40
N SER A 431 -37.35 13.59 -10.09
CA SER A 431 -38.01 13.67 -8.79
C SER A 431 -37.12 13.16 -7.66
N ILE A 432 -36.38 12.07 -7.89
CA ILE A 432 -35.46 11.47 -6.91
C ILE A 432 -34.18 12.30 -6.81
N SER A 433 -33.57 12.68 -7.93
CA SER A 433 -32.34 13.49 -7.93
C SER A 433 -32.58 14.86 -7.28
N SER A 434 -33.73 15.49 -7.53
CA SER A 434 -34.12 16.76 -6.91
C SER A 434 -34.39 16.63 -5.41
N GLN A 435 -35.04 15.55 -4.97
CA GLN A 435 -35.26 15.30 -3.54
C GLN A 435 -33.92 15.12 -2.81
N ILE A 436 -33.00 14.32 -3.36
CA ILE A 436 -31.67 14.11 -2.79
C ILE A 436 -30.87 15.40 -2.78
N LEU A 437 -30.88 16.17 -3.87
CA LEU A 437 -30.20 17.46 -3.94
C LEU A 437 -30.74 18.43 -2.89
N SER A 438 -32.07 18.52 -2.76
CA SER A 438 -32.73 19.37 -1.75
C SER A 438 -32.28 19.02 -0.33
N THR A 439 -32.24 17.72 0.00
CA THR A 439 -31.74 17.23 1.28
C THR A 439 -30.29 17.65 1.54
N ILE A 440 -29.41 17.45 0.55
CA ILE A 440 -27.99 17.84 0.67
C ILE A 440 -27.88 19.36 0.87
N MET A 441 -28.56 20.14 0.03
CA MET A 441 -28.49 21.60 0.07
C MET A 441 -29.02 22.15 1.39
N THR A 442 -30.15 21.64 1.88
CA THR A 442 -30.74 22.01 3.18
C THR A 442 -29.79 21.66 4.32
N SER A 443 -29.22 20.46 4.31
CA SER A 443 -28.30 20.02 5.37
C SER A 443 -27.00 20.81 5.38
N LEU A 444 -26.49 21.19 4.21
CA LEU A 444 -25.29 22.00 4.07
C LEU A 444 -25.53 23.49 4.35
N SER A 445 -26.73 24.02 4.07
CA SER A 445 -27.08 25.42 4.33
C SER A 445 -27.31 25.69 5.82
N LEU A 446 -27.75 24.70 6.59
CA LEU A 446 -27.85 24.76 8.05
C LEU A 446 -26.49 24.85 8.76
N LYS A 447 -25.37 24.68 8.04
CA LYS A 447 -24.03 24.83 8.60
C LYS A 447 -23.52 26.26 8.49
N SER A 448 -22.94 26.74 9.59
CA SER A 448 -22.26 28.04 9.64
C SER A 448 -20.93 28.07 8.86
N VAL A 449 -20.37 26.91 8.50
CA VAL A 449 -19.08 26.79 7.81
C VAL A 449 -19.21 25.86 6.60
N LYS A 450 -18.59 26.24 5.48
CA LYS A 450 -18.51 25.40 4.27
C LYS A 450 -17.84 24.06 4.55
N VAL A 451 -18.42 22.97 4.05
CA VAL A 451 -17.92 21.63 4.34
C VAL A 451 -16.65 21.34 3.54
N GLY A 452 -15.64 20.78 4.21
CA GLY A 452 -14.43 20.32 3.56
C GLY A 452 -14.66 18.99 2.84
N ILE A 453 -14.59 18.95 1.52
CA ILE A 453 -14.64 17.72 0.70
C ILE A 453 -13.38 17.65 -0.16
N ALA A 454 -12.67 16.52 -0.17
CA ALA A 454 -11.45 16.36 -0.98
C ALA A 454 -11.72 15.73 -2.36
N PHE A 455 -12.64 14.79 -2.47
CA PHE A 455 -13.03 14.11 -3.70
C PHE A 455 -14.55 14.14 -3.83
N LEU A 456 -15.06 14.80 -4.87
CA LEU A 456 -16.50 14.93 -5.15
C LEU A 456 -16.86 14.24 -6.46
N ARG A 457 -17.83 13.32 -6.43
CA ARG A 457 -18.39 12.65 -7.61
C ARG A 457 -19.93 12.63 -7.56
N PRO A 458 -20.61 13.65 -8.09
CA PRO A 458 -22.06 13.72 -8.13
C PRO A 458 -22.58 13.27 -9.51
N ALA A 459 -22.74 11.96 -9.72
CA ALA A 459 -23.06 11.43 -11.04
C ALA A 459 -24.56 11.40 -11.39
N ILE A 460 -25.45 11.81 -10.48
CA ILE A 460 -26.90 11.91 -10.72
C ILE A 460 -27.39 13.36 -10.89
N PHE A 461 -26.50 14.35 -10.76
CA PHE A 461 -26.85 15.77 -10.80
C PHE A 461 -26.40 16.39 -12.12
N GLY A 462 -27.23 17.27 -12.68
CA GLY A 462 -26.85 18.11 -13.81
C GLY A 462 -25.81 19.16 -13.44
N PHE A 463 -25.17 19.77 -14.43
CA PHE A 463 -24.08 20.73 -14.22
C PHE A 463 -24.43 21.87 -13.26
N GLU A 464 -25.54 22.59 -13.53
CA GLU A 464 -25.99 23.69 -12.66
C GLU A 464 -26.29 23.25 -11.22
N GLN A 465 -26.84 22.04 -11.05
CA GLN A 465 -27.08 21.47 -9.72
C GLN A 465 -25.76 21.21 -8.97
N VAL A 466 -24.74 20.70 -9.67
CA VAL A 466 -23.40 20.52 -9.08
C VAL A 466 -22.74 21.86 -8.78
N MET A 467 -22.89 22.86 -9.64
CA MET A 467 -22.34 24.20 -9.41
C MET A 467 -22.99 24.86 -8.19
N ASN A 468 -24.28 24.64 -7.97
CA ASN A 468 -24.96 25.09 -6.77
C ASN A 468 -24.40 24.38 -5.51
N LEU A 469 -24.23 23.05 -5.57
CA LEU A 469 -23.62 22.27 -4.50
C LEU A 469 -22.21 22.75 -4.13
N LEU A 470 -21.38 23.10 -5.11
CA LEU A 470 -20.02 23.59 -4.89
C LEU A 470 -19.97 24.90 -4.09
N SER A 471 -21.04 25.71 -4.11
CA SER A 471 -21.10 26.96 -3.33
C SER A 471 -21.03 26.72 -1.81
N HIS A 472 -21.48 25.56 -1.35
CA HIS A 472 -21.48 25.12 0.05
C HIS A 472 -20.21 24.33 0.45
N ILE A 473 -19.31 24.07 -0.51
CA ILE A 473 -18.08 23.30 -0.29
C ILE A 473 -16.89 24.24 -0.13
N ASN A 474 -15.97 23.89 0.76
CA ASN A 474 -14.72 24.65 0.93
C ASN A 474 -13.82 24.46 -0.30
N PRO A 475 -13.54 25.52 -1.08
CA PRO A 475 -12.80 25.38 -2.33
C PRO A 475 -11.32 25.01 -2.11
N LYS A 476 -10.76 25.27 -0.92
CA LYS A 476 -9.38 24.88 -0.57
C LYS A 476 -9.24 23.38 -0.27
N SER A 477 -10.33 22.70 0.08
CA SER A 477 -10.27 21.27 0.39
C SER A 477 -10.42 20.39 -0.85
N LEU A 478 -11.14 20.86 -1.88
CA LEU A 478 -11.49 20.06 -3.06
C LEU A 478 -10.27 19.81 -3.95
N ARG A 479 -9.84 18.55 -4.00
CA ARG A 479 -8.70 18.09 -4.81
C ARG A 479 -9.15 17.51 -6.14
N ARG A 480 -10.32 16.86 -6.18
CA ARG A 480 -10.85 16.23 -7.40
C ARG A 480 -12.36 16.35 -7.51
N LEU A 481 -12.80 16.71 -8.71
CA LEU A 481 -14.21 16.78 -9.11
C LEU A 481 -14.41 15.88 -10.33
N ILE A 482 -15.41 15.01 -10.27
CA ILE A 482 -15.77 14.11 -11.38
C ILE A 482 -17.20 14.44 -11.80
N LEU A 483 -17.37 14.99 -13.00
CA LEU A 483 -18.66 15.29 -13.62
C LEU A 483 -18.97 14.24 -14.68
N LYS A 484 -20.16 13.65 -14.61
CA LYS A 484 -20.67 12.73 -15.63
C LYS A 484 -21.83 13.41 -16.34
N PHE A 485 -21.62 13.82 -17.60
CA PHE A 485 -22.71 14.25 -18.46
C PHE A 485 -23.44 13.00 -18.99
N SER A 486 -24.77 13.01 -18.97
CA SER A 486 -25.56 11.91 -19.56
C SER A 486 -25.47 12.00 -21.08
N ALA A 487 -25.31 10.87 -21.76
CA ALA A 487 -25.25 10.82 -23.22
C ALA A 487 -26.54 11.35 -23.88
N ASP A 488 -27.66 11.28 -23.16
CA ASP A 488 -28.99 11.64 -23.66
C ASP A 488 -29.39 13.12 -23.42
N SER A 489 -28.62 13.88 -22.62
CA SER A 489 -28.88 15.31 -22.48
C SER A 489 -28.33 16.04 -23.69
N CYS A 490 -29.23 16.35 -24.63
CA CYS A 490 -29.04 17.09 -25.89
C CYS A 490 -28.47 18.53 -25.74
N VAL A 491 -27.85 18.85 -24.60
CA VAL A 491 -27.12 20.07 -24.32
C VAL A 491 -25.70 19.66 -23.94
N GLN A 492 -24.87 19.40 -24.95
CA GLN A 492 -23.43 19.37 -24.76
C GLN A 492 -23.05 20.81 -24.43
N GLU A 493 -23.11 21.18 -23.14
CA GLU A 493 -22.66 22.49 -22.68
C GLU A 493 -21.26 22.72 -23.24
N ASP A 494 -21.08 23.83 -23.95
CA ASP A 494 -19.80 24.17 -24.55
C ASP A 494 -18.74 24.12 -23.45
N ILE A 495 -17.75 23.24 -23.61
CA ILE A 495 -16.70 23.04 -22.63
C ILE A 495 -15.96 24.36 -22.35
N GLU A 496 -15.92 25.25 -23.35
CA GLU A 496 -15.40 26.60 -23.20
C GLU A 496 -16.19 27.41 -22.17
N ASN A 497 -17.52 27.34 -22.19
CA ASN A 497 -18.38 28.00 -21.21
C ASN A 497 -18.18 27.40 -19.82
N VAL A 498 -18.11 26.06 -19.72
CA VAL A 498 -17.84 25.37 -18.45
C VAL A 498 -16.55 25.89 -17.83
N PHE A 499 -15.46 25.94 -18.58
CA PHE A 499 -14.17 26.37 -18.04
C PHE A 499 -14.01 27.89 -17.87
N SER A 500 -14.85 28.69 -18.53
CA SER A 500 -14.81 30.16 -18.44
C SER A 500 -15.58 30.73 -17.24
N LEU A 501 -16.24 29.89 -16.43
CA LEU A 501 -16.97 30.36 -15.26
C LEU A 501 -16.03 30.98 -14.21
N GLU A 502 -16.33 32.22 -13.80
CA GLU A 502 -15.61 32.94 -12.75
C GLU A 502 -15.57 32.16 -11.42
N ARG A 503 -16.58 31.30 -11.18
CA ARG A 503 -16.70 30.46 -9.98
C ARG A 503 -15.51 29.53 -9.75
N TRP A 504 -14.75 29.18 -10.80
CA TRP A 504 -13.55 28.35 -10.68
C TRP A 504 -12.38 29.06 -10.01
N SER A 505 -12.36 30.40 -9.99
CA SER A 505 -11.28 31.22 -9.43
C SER A 505 -10.99 30.96 -7.94
N ALA A 506 -11.98 30.46 -7.21
CA ALA A 506 -11.83 30.10 -5.79
C ALA A 506 -11.01 28.81 -5.57
N PHE A 507 -10.87 27.96 -6.60
CA PHE A 507 -10.20 26.66 -6.52
C PHE A 507 -8.74 26.72 -6.98
N LYS A 508 -7.92 25.79 -6.48
CA LYS A 508 -6.50 25.69 -6.84
C LYS A 508 -6.06 24.24 -6.92
N ASN A 509 -5.30 23.90 -7.96
CA ASN A 509 -4.80 22.54 -8.22
C ASN A 509 -5.88 21.46 -8.36
N LEU A 510 -7.05 21.81 -8.89
CA LEU A 510 -8.18 20.90 -9.05
C LEU A 510 -7.88 19.83 -10.12
N HIS A 511 -8.16 18.57 -9.81
CA HIS A 511 -8.26 17.50 -10.79
C HIS A 511 -9.70 17.45 -11.28
N PHE A 512 -9.90 17.64 -12.58
CA PHE A 512 -11.21 17.72 -13.18
C PHE A 512 -11.40 16.56 -14.15
N ASP A 513 -12.38 15.71 -13.88
CA ASP A 513 -12.73 14.58 -14.73
C ASP A 513 -14.09 14.86 -15.37
N VAL A 514 -14.18 14.72 -16.69
CA VAL A 514 -15.38 14.96 -17.50
C VAL A 514 -15.62 13.81 -18.46
N ASN A 515 -16.88 13.49 -18.74
CA ASN A 515 -17.27 12.54 -19.79
C ASN A 515 -17.85 13.32 -20.98
N LEU A 516 -17.33 13.10 -22.17
CA LEU A 516 -17.82 13.66 -23.43
C LEU A 516 -18.12 12.52 -24.40
N HIS A 517 -19.10 12.67 -25.27
CA HIS A 517 -19.28 11.70 -26.36
C HIS A 517 -18.17 11.88 -27.40
N THR A 518 -18.03 13.09 -27.94
CA THR A 518 -17.06 13.44 -28.97
C THR A 518 -16.13 14.55 -28.48
N VAL A 519 -14.82 14.40 -28.74
CA VAL A 519 -13.80 15.42 -28.47
C VAL A 519 -13.34 16.00 -29.81
N SER A 520 -13.75 17.23 -30.11
CA SER A 520 -13.37 17.97 -31.31
C SER A 520 -12.08 18.79 -31.13
N GLU A 521 -11.61 19.36 -32.24
CA GLU A 521 -10.48 20.28 -32.27
C GLU A 521 -10.66 21.47 -31.30
N LYS A 522 -11.89 22.00 -31.21
CA LYS A 522 -12.23 23.13 -30.35
C LYS A 522 -12.02 22.78 -28.86
N GLU A 523 -12.53 21.63 -28.39
CA GLU A 523 -12.34 21.25 -26.98
C GLU A 523 -10.87 20.99 -26.65
N LEU A 524 -10.11 20.40 -27.58
CA LEU A 524 -8.67 20.17 -27.40
C LEU A 524 -7.88 21.49 -27.26
N LEU A 525 -8.20 22.50 -28.07
CA LEU A 525 -7.60 23.83 -27.97
C LEU A 525 -7.95 24.51 -26.63
N VAL A 526 -9.20 24.41 -26.20
CA VAL A 526 -9.67 24.94 -24.91
C VAL A 526 -8.89 24.28 -23.76
N VAL A 527 -8.80 22.95 -23.73
CA VAL A 527 -8.08 22.19 -22.69
C VAL A 527 -6.60 22.55 -22.65
N LYS A 528 -5.95 22.64 -23.82
CA LYS A 528 -4.55 23.08 -23.93
C LYS A 528 -4.39 24.49 -23.38
N LYS A 529 -5.21 25.45 -23.85
CA LYS A 529 -5.19 26.87 -23.43
C LYS A 529 -5.37 27.01 -21.93
N ILE A 530 -6.32 26.31 -21.33
CA ILE A 530 -6.58 26.39 -19.89
C ILE A 530 -5.41 25.85 -19.09
N LEU A 531 -4.87 24.69 -19.47
CA LEU A 531 -3.74 24.10 -18.77
C LEU A 531 -2.43 24.86 -19.00
N THR A 532 -2.31 25.69 -20.04
CA THR A 532 -1.14 26.56 -20.21
C THR A 532 -1.30 27.92 -19.50
N THR A 533 -2.53 28.43 -19.34
CA THR A 533 -2.78 29.79 -18.84
C THR A 533 -3.29 29.86 -17.40
N SER A 534 -4.04 28.85 -16.94
CA SER A 534 -4.72 28.84 -15.64
C SER A 534 -3.98 27.99 -14.61
N ARG A 535 -3.93 28.47 -13.35
CA ARG A 535 -3.44 27.69 -12.19
C ARG A 535 -4.53 26.98 -11.40
N ILE A 536 -5.77 27.04 -11.89
CA ILE A 536 -6.91 26.42 -11.23
C ILE A 536 -6.84 24.90 -11.37
N PHE A 537 -6.67 24.41 -12.60
CA PHE A 537 -6.68 22.98 -12.92
C PHE A 537 -5.26 22.42 -12.98
N LYS A 538 -5.00 21.36 -12.21
CA LYS A 538 -3.73 20.63 -12.25
C LYS A 538 -3.76 19.48 -13.26
N CYS A 539 -4.94 18.89 -13.44
CA CYS A 539 -5.17 17.75 -14.31
C CYS A 539 -6.58 17.86 -14.89
N ILE A 540 -6.71 17.68 -16.20
CA ILE A 540 -8.01 17.48 -16.86
C ILE A 540 -8.01 16.07 -17.44
N ARG A 541 -9.01 15.27 -17.08
CA ARG A 541 -9.26 13.95 -17.64
C ARG A 541 -10.60 13.98 -18.37
N ILE A 542 -10.58 13.53 -19.61
CA ILE A 542 -11.74 13.43 -20.48
C ILE A 542 -11.94 11.95 -20.80
N HIS A 543 -13.08 11.40 -20.42
CA HIS A 543 -13.55 10.13 -20.95
C HIS A 543 -14.30 10.43 -22.25
N TYR A 544 -13.97 9.72 -23.32
CA TYR A 544 -14.57 9.95 -24.63
C TYR A 544 -14.96 8.64 -25.32
N GLU A 545 -15.93 8.73 -26.24
CA GLU A 545 -16.29 7.63 -27.16
C GLU A 545 -15.69 7.86 -28.55
N GLN A 546 -15.70 9.11 -29.01
CA GLN A 546 -15.14 9.52 -30.30
C GLN A 546 -14.09 10.61 -30.11
N LEU A 547 -12.99 10.48 -30.85
CA LEU A 547 -11.86 11.40 -30.77
C LEU A 547 -11.13 11.46 -32.12
N ASP A 548 -10.88 12.68 -32.59
CA ASP A 548 -10.06 12.92 -33.76
C ASP A 548 -8.56 12.82 -33.40
N LYS A 549 -7.95 11.68 -33.77
CA LYS A 549 -6.55 11.40 -33.47
C LYS A 549 -5.57 12.24 -34.29
N GLU A 550 -5.96 12.69 -35.49
CA GLU A 550 -5.09 13.51 -36.35
C GLU A 550 -4.97 14.91 -35.75
N LYS A 551 -6.10 15.48 -35.32
CA LYS A 551 -6.15 16.80 -34.67
C LYS A 551 -5.44 16.86 -33.33
N ILE A 552 -5.40 15.75 -32.58
CA ILE A 552 -4.57 15.70 -31.37
C ILE A 552 -3.09 15.89 -31.69
N ASN A 553 -2.59 15.24 -32.74
CA ASN A 553 -1.17 15.32 -33.08
C ASN A 553 -0.81 16.74 -33.55
N GLU A 554 -1.73 17.41 -34.24
CA GLU A 554 -1.61 18.82 -34.61
C GLU A 554 -1.55 19.74 -33.37
N ILE A 555 -2.47 19.56 -32.40
CA ILE A 555 -2.61 20.48 -31.25
C ILE A 555 -1.61 20.20 -30.13
N LEU A 556 -1.44 18.93 -29.74
CA LEU A 556 -0.67 18.50 -28.57
C LEU A 556 0.70 17.91 -28.94
N GLY A 557 0.98 17.82 -30.24
CA GLY A 557 2.23 17.29 -30.78
C GLY A 557 2.21 15.77 -30.96
N PRO A 558 3.21 15.22 -31.68
CA PRO A 558 3.28 13.80 -31.95
C PRO A 558 3.59 13.00 -30.67
N PRO A 559 3.13 11.73 -30.61
CA PRO A 559 3.45 10.84 -29.49
C PRO A 559 4.95 10.59 -29.42
N ARG A 560 5.52 10.69 -28.21
CA ARG A 560 6.95 10.39 -27.95
C ARG A 560 7.19 8.94 -27.55
N ARG A 561 6.17 8.29 -26.97
CA ARG A 561 6.17 6.88 -26.60
C ARG A 561 4.79 6.31 -26.87
N GLU A 562 4.77 5.15 -27.49
CA GLU A 562 3.56 4.36 -27.71
C GLU A 562 3.73 3.01 -27.01
N HIS A 563 2.74 2.64 -26.21
CA HIS A 563 2.55 1.31 -25.65
C HIS A 563 1.21 0.79 -26.17
N PHE A 564 1.01 -0.54 -26.14
CA PHE A 564 -0.15 -1.20 -26.78
C PHE A 564 -1.51 -0.54 -26.49
N ASP A 565 -1.71 0.03 -25.30
CA ASP A 565 -2.99 0.64 -24.89
C ASP A 565 -2.91 2.15 -24.60
N ALA A 566 -1.75 2.80 -24.79
CA ALA A 566 -1.58 4.21 -24.44
C ALA A 566 -0.46 4.91 -25.21
N SER A 567 -0.71 6.16 -25.61
CA SER A 567 0.28 7.06 -26.21
C SER A 567 0.55 8.27 -25.32
N TYR A 568 1.82 8.67 -25.23
CA TYR A 568 2.28 9.75 -24.34
C TYR A 568 2.84 10.91 -25.15
N ARG A 569 2.34 12.11 -24.88
CA ARG A 569 2.74 13.37 -25.52
C ARG A 569 3.23 14.37 -24.48
N TYR A 570 4.13 15.24 -24.92
CA TYR A 570 4.71 16.27 -24.07
C TYR A 570 4.69 17.60 -24.82
N THR A 571 4.07 18.61 -24.22
CA THR A 571 4.06 19.98 -24.74
C THR A 571 4.71 20.91 -23.72
N ARG A 572 5.45 21.92 -24.16
CA ARG A 572 5.98 22.93 -23.24
C ARG A 572 4.83 23.74 -22.64
N VAL A 573 4.95 24.08 -21.36
CA VAL A 573 4.12 25.13 -20.77
C VAL A 573 4.84 26.46 -21.02
N PRO A 574 4.25 27.40 -21.76
CA PRO A 574 4.84 28.71 -21.99
C PRO A 574 5.18 29.41 -20.66
N ASN A 575 6.23 30.23 -20.65
CA ASN A 575 6.68 30.98 -19.46
C ASN A 575 7.07 30.13 -18.23
N SER A 576 7.36 28.84 -18.41
CA SER A 576 7.94 27.96 -17.40
C SER A 576 9.42 27.66 -17.68
N LYS A 577 10.17 27.21 -16.67
CA LYS A 577 11.58 26.78 -16.84
C LYS A 577 11.77 25.26 -16.79
N ASN A 578 10.73 24.51 -16.45
CA ASN A 578 10.79 23.06 -16.26
C ASN A 578 9.43 22.34 -16.28
N LEU A 579 8.33 23.01 -16.61
CA LEU A 579 7.00 22.38 -16.63
C LEU A 579 6.63 21.98 -18.06
N VAL A 580 6.20 20.75 -18.20
CA VAL A 580 5.60 20.22 -19.44
C VAL A 580 4.16 19.79 -19.15
N LEU A 581 3.29 19.97 -20.14
CA LEU A 581 2.02 19.26 -20.21
C LEU A 581 2.33 17.83 -20.61
N HIS A 582 2.02 16.88 -19.73
CA HIS A 582 2.06 15.47 -20.05
C HIS A 582 0.64 15.02 -20.39
N THR A 583 0.45 14.60 -21.64
CA THR A 583 -0.82 14.07 -22.12
C THR A 583 -0.70 12.57 -22.32
N THR A 584 -1.56 11.81 -21.65
CA THR A 584 -1.75 10.38 -21.83
C THR A 584 -3.04 10.16 -22.58
N LEU A 585 -2.98 9.42 -23.68
CA LEU A 585 -4.12 9.03 -24.49
C LEU A 585 -4.24 7.51 -24.51
N CYS A 586 -5.27 6.98 -23.87
CA CYS A 586 -5.66 5.56 -23.90
C CYS A 586 -6.96 5.40 -24.72
N GLU A 587 -7.38 4.18 -25.06
CA GLU A 587 -8.54 3.91 -25.94
C GLU A 587 -9.73 4.87 -25.76
N ASN A 588 -10.20 5.08 -24.52
CA ASN A 588 -11.37 5.92 -24.21
C ASN A 588 -11.07 7.05 -23.21
N ILE A 589 -9.79 7.41 -23.01
CA ILE A 589 -9.38 8.38 -21.99
C ILE A 589 -8.28 9.29 -22.52
N LEU A 590 -8.53 10.60 -22.48
CA LEU A 590 -7.54 11.65 -22.67
C LEU A 590 -7.25 12.31 -21.32
N MET A 591 -6.01 12.27 -20.86
CA MET A 591 -5.61 12.85 -19.59
C MET A 591 -4.42 13.77 -19.78
N THR A 592 -4.58 15.06 -19.46
CA THR A 592 -3.51 16.06 -19.55
C THR A 592 -3.24 16.70 -18.20
N TYR A 593 -1.98 16.73 -17.77
CA TYR A 593 -1.60 17.29 -16.48
C TYR A 593 -0.19 17.88 -16.48
N TRP A 594 0.11 18.68 -15.45
CA TRP A 594 1.43 19.28 -15.27
C TRP A 594 2.44 18.30 -14.70
N LYS A 595 3.59 18.21 -15.36
CA LYS A 595 4.73 17.43 -14.90
C LYS A 595 6.00 18.31 -14.87
N PRO A 596 6.69 18.41 -13.74
CA PRO A 596 8.03 18.99 -13.71
C PRO A 596 9.01 18.01 -14.36
N ASP A 597 9.56 18.37 -15.51
CA ASP A 597 10.46 17.51 -16.28
C ASP A 597 11.41 18.39 -17.13
N LYS A 598 12.53 18.81 -16.52
CA LYS A 598 13.49 19.73 -17.15
C LYS A 598 14.15 19.13 -18.40
N GLU A 599 14.43 17.83 -18.37
CA GLU A 599 15.05 17.13 -19.48
C GLU A 599 14.11 17.08 -20.68
N VAL A 600 12.86 16.67 -20.47
CA VAL A 600 11.84 16.69 -21.51
C VAL A 600 11.56 18.11 -21.99
N TYR A 601 11.46 19.08 -21.07
CA TYR A 601 11.25 20.50 -21.40
C TYR A 601 12.32 21.01 -22.37
N ASN A 602 13.61 20.80 -22.04
CA ASN A 602 14.74 21.20 -22.87
C ASN A 602 14.76 20.47 -24.22
N ALA A 603 14.33 19.20 -24.25
CA ALA A 603 14.31 18.39 -25.47
C ALA A 603 13.13 18.72 -26.42
N LEU A 604 12.13 19.51 -26.00
CA LEU A 604 11.03 19.96 -26.87
C LEU A 604 11.45 21.19 -27.68
N ARG A 605 10.90 21.39 -28.89
CA ARG A 605 11.18 22.58 -29.70
C ARG A 605 10.53 23.82 -29.05
N THR A 606 11.21 24.97 -29.11
CA THR A 606 10.62 26.29 -28.83
C THR A 606 9.57 26.60 -29.88
N SER A 607 8.34 26.94 -29.48
CA SER A 607 7.30 27.47 -30.38
C SER A 607 7.29 29.00 -30.36
N ASP A 608 6.66 29.64 -31.35
CA ASP A 608 6.49 31.10 -31.37
C ASP A 608 5.66 31.63 -30.17
N GLU A 609 4.84 30.77 -29.56
CA GLU A 609 4.10 31.07 -28.32
C GLU A 609 5.03 31.18 -27.09
N ASP A 610 6.22 30.57 -27.11
CA ASP A 610 7.24 30.71 -26.06
C ASP A 610 7.93 32.09 -26.09
N LEU A 611 7.74 32.87 -27.17
CA LEU A 611 8.41 34.15 -27.40
C LEU A 611 7.56 35.38 -27.03
N ILE A 612 6.30 35.22 -26.60
CA ILE A 612 5.48 36.34 -26.12
C ILE A 612 5.88 36.67 -24.68
N PRO A 613 6.64 37.75 -24.42
CA PRO A 613 7.04 38.09 -23.08
C PRO A 613 5.83 38.68 -22.38
N LEU A 614 5.30 38.00 -21.36
CA LEU A 614 4.70 38.74 -20.25
C LEU A 614 5.81 39.67 -19.75
N LYS A 615 5.59 40.98 -19.88
CA LYS A 615 6.48 42.05 -19.41
C LYS A 615 6.58 41.98 -17.87
N VAL A 616 7.27 40.96 -17.36
CA VAL A 616 7.64 40.81 -15.96
C VAL A 616 8.99 41.49 -15.81
N CYS A 617 8.99 42.59 -15.07
CA CYS A 617 10.16 43.41 -14.83
C CYS A 617 11.30 42.54 -14.22
N ASN A 618 12.44 42.44 -14.91
CA ASN A 618 13.59 41.57 -14.62
C ASN A 618 14.39 41.93 -13.34
N ASN A 619 13.78 42.55 -12.31
CA ASN A 619 14.51 43.04 -11.14
C ASN A 619 14.15 42.36 -9.81
N TRP A 620 13.31 41.32 -9.79
CA TRP A 620 12.87 40.67 -8.55
C TRP A 620 14.04 40.07 -7.72
N SER A 621 15.12 39.61 -8.35
CA SER A 621 16.30 39.10 -7.62
C SER A 621 16.97 40.19 -6.80
N LYS A 622 17.14 41.40 -7.36
CA LYS A 622 17.69 42.56 -6.61
C LYS A 622 16.71 43.04 -5.53
N THR A 623 15.41 42.96 -5.79
CA THR A 623 14.37 43.29 -4.81
C THR A 623 14.36 42.30 -3.63
N LEU A 624 14.54 41.00 -3.88
CA LEU A 624 14.61 39.98 -2.82
C LEU A 624 15.99 39.89 -2.15
N GLU A 625 17.04 40.46 -2.74
CA GLU A 625 18.33 40.65 -2.05
C GLU A 625 18.25 41.78 -1.00
N ASN A 626 17.22 42.62 -1.06
CA ASN A 626 16.97 43.63 -0.03
C ASN A 626 16.51 42.96 1.27
N LYS A 627 17.32 43.13 2.31
CA LYS A 627 17.10 42.61 3.65
C LYS A 627 15.71 42.95 4.20
N THR A 628 15.32 44.22 4.16
CA THR A 628 14.02 44.69 4.70
C THR A 628 12.82 44.07 3.99
N ILE A 629 12.94 43.83 2.67
CA ILE A 629 11.86 43.21 1.89
C ILE A 629 11.73 41.72 2.21
N ILE A 630 12.84 40.99 2.33
CA ILE A 630 12.79 39.60 2.78
C ILE A 630 12.23 39.51 4.19
N GLU A 631 12.61 40.39 5.11
CA GLU A 631 12.09 40.39 6.48
C GLU A 631 10.56 40.50 6.51
N LEU A 632 9.99 41.46 5.78
CA LEU A 632 8.53 41.63 5.67
C LEU A 632 7.86 40.45 4.97
N LEU A 633 8.48 39.90 3.92
CA LEU A 633 7.94 38.73 3.24
C LEU A 633 7.97 37.49 4.14
N LEU A 634 9.03 37.30 4.90
CA LEU A 634 9.21 36.14 5.77
C LEU A 634 8.09 35.99 6.81
N ASP A 635 7.47 37.09 7.24
CA ASP A 635 6.30 37.07 8.13
C ASP A 635 5.01 36.60 7.42
N HIS A 636 4.99 36.58 6.08
CA HIS A 636 3.88 36.17 5.24
C HIS A 636 4.14 34.87 4.45
N LEU A 637 5.37 34.35 4.50
CA LEU A 637 5.77 33.13 3.79
C LEU A 637 5.70 31.90 4.70
N GLY A 638 5.13 30.81 4.17
CA GLY A 638 5.15 29.51 4.83
C GLY A 638 6.52 28.82 4.71
N PHE A 639 6.69 27.73 5.43
CA PHE A 639 7.95 26.97 5.43
C PHE A 639 8.38 26.50 4.03
N ILE A 640 7.44 26.11 3.15
CA ILE A 640 7.75 25.68 1.78
C ILE A 640 8.35 26.84 0.99
N GLU A 641 7.74 28.02 1.09
CA GLU A 641 8.17 29.21 0.39
C GLU A 641 9.54 29.66 0.90
N ILE A 642 9.76 29.63 2.21
CA ILE A 642 11.05 29.92 2.85
C ILE A 642 12.13 28.94 2.37
N GLN A 643 11.89 27.64 2.42
CA GLN A 643 12.87 26.63 1.99
C GLN A 643 13.12 26.66 0.48
N THR A 644 12.09 26.94 -0.31
CA THR A 644 12.21 27.09 -1.76
C THR A 644 13.04 28.32 -2.07
N HIS A 645 12.76 29.48 -1.46
CA HIS A 645 13.53 30.71 -1.65
C HIS A 645 14.99 30.53 -1.22
N ARG A 646 15.22 29.86 -0.08
CA ARG A 646 16.56 29.52 0.41
C ARG A 646 17.34 28.59 -0.54
N LYS A 647 16.66 27.72 -1.27
CA LYS A 647 17.28 26.79 -2.23
C LYS A 647 17.50 27.40 -3.62
N VAL A 648 16.85 28.53 -3.93
CA VAL A 648 16.89 29.16 -5.27
C VAL A 648 18.12 30.06 -5.49
N CYS A 649 18.58 30.81 -4.49
CA CYS A 649 19.73 31.74 -4.64
C CYS A 649 20.59 31.79 -3.36
N SER A 650 21.92 31.87 -3.52
CA SER A 650 22.86 32.00 -2.40
C SER A 650 22.68 33.29 -1.62
N ASN A 651 22.36 34.41 -2.27
CA ASN A 651 22.15 35.70 -1.61
C ASN A 651 20.85 35.71 -0.81
N ILE A 652 19.75 35.19 -1.40
CA ILE A 652 18.47 34.99 -0.71
C ILE A 652 18.65 34.03 0.48
N ARG A 653 19.44 32.96 0.31
CA ARG A 653 19.80 32.06 1.40
C ARG A 653 20.51 32.79 2.53
N THR A 654 21.51 33.60 2.23
CA THR A 654 22.22 34.39 3.24
C THR A 654 21.28 35.37 3.95
N CYS A 655 20.34 35.99 3.22
CA CYS A 655 19.32 36.85 3.82
C CYS A 655 18.36 36.06 4.72
N ILE A 656 17.79 34.96 4.26
CA ILE A 656 16.89 34.10 5.06
C ILE A 656 17.63 33.53 6.30
N ASP A 657 18.88 33.13 6.14
CA ASP A 657 19.72 32.59 7.22
C ASP A 657 20.14 33.68 8.23
N HIS A 658 20.15 34.94 7.79
CA HIS A 658 20.31 36.12 8.64
C HIS A 658 19.05 36.39 9.48
N PHE A 659 17.86 36.42 8.86
CA PHE A 659 16.57 36.72 9.52
C PHE A 659 16.01 35.58 10.37
N LYS A 660 16.23 34.32 9.98
CA LYS A 660 15.83 33.12 10.73
C LYS A 660 14.32 33.10 11.02
N PRO A 661 13.48 33.08 9.98
CA PRO A 661 12.03 33.21 10.10
C PRO A 661 11.42 32.16 11.02
N ASN A 662 10.42 32.58 11.80
CA ASN A 662 9.67 31.70 12.69
C ASN A 662 8.57 31.00 11.89
N PRO A 663 8.61 29.67 11.69
CA PRO A 663 7.57 29.01 10.91
C PRO A 663 6.18 29.03 11.58
N ASN A 664 6.03 29.53 12.81
CA ASN A 664 4.79 29.41 13.59
C ASN A 664 4.35 27.94 13.67
N LEU A 665 5.32 27.05 13.89
CA LEU A 665 5.12 25.61 13.97
C LEU A 665 4.24 25.28 15.18
N THR A 666 3.11 24.65 14.92
CA THR A 666 2.19 24.13 15.94
C THR A 666 2.25 22.62 16.04
N LYS A 667 2.66 21.93 14.98
CA LYS A 667 2.70 20.46 14.96
C LYS A 667 4.02 19.93 14.43
N LEU A 668 4.56 18.90 15.06
CA LEU A 668 5.69 18.14 14.55
C LEU A 668 5.38 16.65 14.62
N GLY A 669 5.43 15.95 13.49
CA GLY A 669 5.26 14.51 13.40
C GLY A 669 6.50 13.84 12.85
N LEU A 670 6.91 12.72 13.44
CA LEU A 670 8.04 11.91 12.98
C LEU A 670 7.59 10.45 12.81
N SER A 671 7.68 9.91 11.60
CA SER A 671 7.42 8.48 11.34
C SER A 671 8.66 7.81 10.79
N ILE A 672 9.19 6.85 11.55
CA ILE A 672 10.46 6.19 11.28
C ILE A 672 10.21 4.74 10.84
N LYS A 673 10.65 4.40 9.63
CA LYS A 673 10.64 3.04 9.06
C LYS A 673 12.03 2.70 8.51
N ARG A 674 12.35 1.42 8.34
CA ARG A 674 13.70 0.95 7.94
C ARG A 674 14.30 1.65 6.71
N ARG A 675 13.51 1.87 5.66
CA ARG A 675 13.98 2.50 4.41
C ARG A 675 13.36 3.85 4.13
N ILE A 676 12.46 4.31 5.00
CA ILE A 676 11.65 5.50 4.76
C ILE A 676 11.42 6.21 6.08
N THR A 677 11.65 7.52 6.13
CA THR A 677 11.28 8.37 7.26
C THR A 677 10.41 9.53 6.77
N TYR A 678 9.42 9.92 7.56
CA TYR A 678 8.56 11.06 7.27
C TYR A 678 8.72 12.11 8.37
N ILE A 679 8.82 13.37 7.95
CA ILE A 679 8.65 14.51 8.85
C ILE A 679 7.37 15.23 8.45
N GLN A 680 6.47 15.41 9.39
CA GLN A 680 5.28 16.21 9.26
C GLN A 680 5.42 17.49 10.08
N MET A 681 5.07 18.64 9.49
CA MET A 681 5.13 19.93 10.15
C MET A 681 3.81 20.67 9.90
N GLY A 682 3.13 21.06 10.98
CA GLY A 682 1.89 21.84 10.93
C GLY A 682 2.10 23.24 11.48
N PHE A 683 1.39 24.23 10.93
CA PHE A 683 1.59 25.64 11.23
C PHE A 683 0.29 26.32 11.68
N LYS A 684 0.39 27.45 12.39
CA LYS A 684 -0.77 28.19 12.93
C LYS A 684 -1.84 28.58 11.89
N ASN A 685 -1.45 28.74 10.63
CA ASN A 685 -2.38 29.05 9.53
C ASN A 685 -3.17 27.82 9.03
N GLY A 686 -3.02 26.66 9.69
CA GLY A 686 -3.66 25.39 9.33
C GLY A 686 -2.98 24.62 8.19
N SER A 687 -1.90 25.14 7.59
CA SER A 687 -1.16 24.37 6.59
C SER A 687 -0.34 23.26 7.24
N CYS A 688 -0.16 22.16 6.51
CA CYS A 688 0.62 21.00 6.92
C CYS A 688 1.53 20.56 5.77
N LEU A 689 2.77 20.23 6.09
CA LEU A 689 3.76 19.71 5.17
C LEU A 689 4.20 18.32 5.63
N GLU A 690 4.21 17.36 4.70
CA GLU A 690 4.87 16.07 4.90
C GLU A 690 6.07 15.96 3.95
N THR A 691 7.24 15.66 4.50
CA THR A 691 8.46 15.40 3.74
C THR A 691 8.86 13.94 3.90
N ARG A 692 8.97 13.23 2.78
CA ARG A 692 9.39 11.82 2.73
C ARG A 692 10.87 11.71 2.40
N TYR A 693 11.61 11.02 3.25
CA TYR A 693 13.01 10.62 3.09
C TYR A 693 13.05 9.13 2.80
N SER A 694 13.78 8.71 1.77
CA SER A 694 13.87 7.29 1.40
C SER A 694 15.31 6.88 1.07
N LYS A 695 15.75 5.74 1.62
CA LYS A 695 17.08 5.17 1.39
C LYS A 695 17.13 4.56 0.00
N VAL A 696 18.09 4.97 -0.82
CA VAL A 696 18.38 4.45 -2.16
C VAL A 696 19.86 4.10 -2.27
N GLN A 697 20.27 3.28 -3.25
CA GLN A 697 21.67 2.80 -3.35
C GLN A 697 22.71 3.94 -3.39
N LEU A 698 22.36 5.10 -3.95
CA LEU A 698 23.25 6.25 -4.13
C LEU A 698 23.05 7.38 -3.08
N GLY A 699 22.33 7.12 -1.97
CA GLY A 699 22.11 8.09 -0.89
C GLY A 699 20.65 8.19 -0.42
N CYS A 700 20.14 9.41 -0.28
CA CYS A 700 18.80 9.72 0.21
C CYS A 700 17.96 10.40 -0.87
N ARG A 701 16.74 9.91 -1.09
CA ARG A 701 15.73 10.62 -1.87
C ARG A 701 14.79 11.37 -0.93
N VAL A 702 14.81 12.71 -1.02
CA VAL A 702 13.93 13.64 -0.30
C VAL A 702 12.84 14.11 -1.25
N GLY A 703 11.63 13.60 -1.10
CA GLY A 703 10.55 13.78 -2.08
C GLY A 703 10.96 13.26 -3.46
N ASN A 704 11.19 14.16 -4.42
CA ASN A 704 11.65 13.82 -5.77
C ASN A 704 13.12 14.14 -6.03
N THR A 705 13.85 14.66 -5.04
CA THR A 705 15.25 15.07 -5.18
C THR A 705 16.18 13.99 -4.60
N LEU A 706 17.27 13.68 -5.31
CA LEU A 706 18.32 12.78 -4.84
C LEU A 706 19.45 13.59 -4.17
N VAL A 707 19.83 13.18 -2.98
CA VAL A 707 20.91 13.74 -2.16
C VAL A 707 21.94 12.65 -1.91
N LYS A 708 23.22 12.92 -2.18
CA LYS A 708 24.34 11.97 -1.99
C LYS A 708 24.79 11.89 -0.52
N GLN A 709 23.85 11.75 0.40
CA GLN A 709 24.08 11.65 1.85
C GLN A 709 23.16 10.58 2.44
N ASP A 710 23.55 10.01 3.58
CA ASP A 710 22.70 9.05 4.30
C ASP A 710 21.31 9.63 4.63
N MET A 711 20.28 8.77 4.61
CA MET A 711 18.89 9.17 4.83
C MET A 711 18.66 9.79 6.20
N TYR A 712 19.13 9.15 7.28
CA TYR A 712 18.91 9.64 8.64
C TYR A 712 19.71 10.92 8.89
N LYS A 713 20.95 10.98 8.37
CA LYS A 713 21.76 12.19 8.47
C LYS A 713 21.11 13.38 7.72
N THR A 714 20.64 13.17 6.50
CA THR A 714 19.93 14.21 5.72
C THR A 714 18.67 14.68 6.44
N CYS A 715 17.89 13.75 6.97
CA CYS A 715 16.69 14.03 7.76
C CYS A 715 17.01 14.86 9.01
N LEU A 716 18.07 14.50 9.74
CA LEU A 716 18.51 15.19 10.94
C LEU A 716 19.04 16.60 10.64
N ASP A 717 19.80 16.77 9.55
CA ASP A 717 20.31 18.07 9.11
C ASP A 717 19.16 19.02 8.71
N ASP A 718 18.14 18.50 8.02
CA ASP A 718 16.92 19.26 7.68
C ASP A 718 16.12 19.64 8.94
N LEU A 719 15.95 18.72 9.89
CA LEU A 719 15.32 19.00 11.19
C LEU A 719 16.10 20.06 11.97
N LYS A 720 17.42 19.88 12.11
CA LYS A 720 18.30 20.82 12.80
C LYS A 720 18.16 22.21 12.21
N THR A 721 18.24 22.30 10.89
CA THR A 721 18.09 23.56 10.18
C THR A 721 16.74 24.22 10.46
N SER A 722 15.66 23.42 10.52
CA SER A 722 14.30 23.89 10.75
C SER A 722 14.01 24.29 12.20
N LEU A 723 14.70 23.67 13.17
CA LEU A 723 14.46 23.84 14.61
C LEU A 723 15.51 24.73 15.31
N SER A 724 16.59 25.09 14.61
CA SER A 724 17.90 25.45 15.20
C SER A 724 17.99 26.56 16.24
N ARG A 725 16.98 27.39 16.58
CA ARG A 725 17.21 28.55 17.48
C ARG A 725 16.06 28.99 18.40
N LYS A 726 15.04 28.17 18.69
CA LYS A 726 13.94 28.60 19.59
C LYS A 726 13.52 27.53 20.59
N LYS A 727 13.02 28.00 21.74
CA LYS A 727 12.17 27.23 22.64
C LYS A 727 10.86 26.94 21.89
N ILE A 728 10.69 25.70 21.43
CA ILE A 728 9.54 25.29 20.64
C ILE A 728 8.41 24.94 21.59
N ASN A 729 7.28 25.65 21.47
CA ASN A 729 6.03 25.29 22.12
C ASN A 729 5.12 24.73 21.02
N LEU A 730 4.83 23.42 21.06
CA LEU A 730 3.96 22.77 20.09
C LEU A 730 2.54 22.60 20.66
N GLU A 731 1.56 22.66 19.77
CA GLU A 731 0.22 22.17 20.05
C GLU A 731 0.18 20.65 19.95
N GLU A 732 0.89 20.04 18.99
CA GLU A 732 0.88 18.59 18.75
C GLU A 732 2.28 18.04 18.44
N PHE A 733 2.67 16.95 19.09
CA PHE A 733 3.86 16.17 18.76
C PHE A 733 3.45 14.72 18.48
N GLU A 734 3.72 14.24 17.28
CA GLU A 734 3.45 12.88 16.84
C GLU A 734 4.75 12.10 16.66
N PHE A 735 4.82 10.90 17.23
CA PHE A 735 5.96 10.01 17.10
C PHE A 735 5.51 8.60 16.73
N ALA A 736 5.97 8.12 15.59
CA ALA A 736 5.64 6.80 15.05
C ALA A 736 6.90 6.00 14.76
N PHE A 737 6.98 4.80 15.34
CA PHE A 737 8.12 3.90 15.16
C PHE A 737 7.64 2.53 14.66
N HIS A 738 8.06 2.16 13.44
CA HIS A 738 7.66 0.92 12.80
C HIS A 738 8.84 -0.07 12.69
N CYS A 739 8.63 -1.31 13.13
CA CYS A 739 9.53 -2.44 12.92
C CYS A 739 8.76 -3.62 12.33
N ASN A 740 9.19 -4.11 11.16
CA ASN A 740 8.65 -5.36 10.63
C ASN A 740 9.34 -6.58 11.29
N ARG A 741 8.69 -7.75 11.27
CA ARG A 741 9.29 -9.04 11.70
C ARG A 741 10.60 -9.40 10.97
N SER A 742 10.88 -8.76 9.82
CA SER A 742 12.11 -8.94 9.04
C SER A 742 13.22 -7.93 9.36
N ASP A 743 13.01 -7.05 10.36
CA ASP A 743 13.93 -5.95 10.71
C ASP A 743 14.89 -6.29 11.87
N HIS A 744 15.13 -7.57 12.14
CA HIS A 744 15.98 -8.03 13.26
C HIS A 744 17.50 -7.97 13.03
N ASN A 745 17.98 -7.26 12.00
CA ASN A 745 19.42 -6.98 11.86
C ASN A 745 19.83 -5.88 12.87
N GLU A 746 20.76 -6.20 13.78
CA GLU A 746 21.28 -5.28 14.80
C GLU A 746 21.85 -3.98 14.22
N GLU A 747 22.46 -4.04 13.04
CA GLU A 747 23.05 -2.88 12.36
C GLU A 747 21.97 -1.84 12.01
N SER A 748 20.85 -2.30 11.41
CA SER A 748 19.71 -1.43 11.07
C SER A 748 18.98 -0.88 12.30
N PHE A 749 19.03 -1.58 13.42
CA PHE A 749 18.47 -1.09 14.67
C PHE A 749 19.37 -0.02 15.31
N SER A 750 20.69 -0.15 15.15
CA SER A 750 21.68 0.80 15.64
C SER A 750 21.65 2.14 14.89
N GLU A 751 21.50 2.13 13.56
CA GLU A 751 21.28 3.36 12.76
C GLU A 751 20.06 4.15 13.25
N ARG A 752 18.94 3.47 13.52
CA ARG A 752 17.70 4.09 14.02
C ARG A 752 17.85 4.66 15.43
N ARG A 753 18.54 3.95 16.32
CA ARG A 753 18.85 4.46 17.67
C ARG A 753 19.69 5.72 17.63
N TRP A 754 20.72 5.75 16.79
CA TRP A 754 21.53 6.94 16.58
C TRP A 754 20.68 8.13 16.09
N PHE A 755 19.78 7.89 15.14
CA PHE A 755 18.87 8.94 14.66
C PHE A 755 17.94 9.46 15.76
N ILE A 756 17.33 8.58 16.56
CA ILE A 756 16.46 8.97 17.69
C ILE A 756 17.23 9.79 18.73
N ALA A 757 18.46 9.39 19.05
CA ALA A 757 19.33 10.16 19.94
C ALA A 757 19.62 11.57 19.38
N GLY A 758 19.92 11.66 18.08
CA GLY A 758 20.10 12.95 17.41
C GLY A 758 18.83 13.82 17.45
N VAL A 759 17.65 13.23 17.24
CA VAL A 759 16.36 13.96 17.36
C VAL A 759 16.14 14.44 18.79
N ARG A 760 16.43 13.62 19.80
CA ARG A 760 16.33 14.00 21.21
C ARG A 760 17.21 15.21 21.51
N GLU A 761 18.48 15.19 21.11
CA GLU A 761 19.40 16.32 21.31
C GLU A 761 18.91 17.62 20.65
N LEU A 762 18.26 17.52 19.47
CA LEU A 762 17.68 18.66 18.79
C LEU A 762 16.44 19.22 19.48
N LEU A 763 15.57 18.35 20.01
CA LEU A 763 14.29 18.74 20.62
C LEU A 763 14.43 19.12 22.10
N THR A 764 15.47 18.63 22.78
CA THR A 764 15.75 18.91 24.19
C THR A 764 17.12 19.57 24.40
N PRO A 765 17.38 20.73 23.76
CA PRO A 765 18.67 21.40 23.90
C PRO A 765 18.93 21.75 25.37
N ASN A 766 20.14 21.44 25.85
CA ASN A 766 20.55 21.60 27.25
C ASN A 766 19.64 20.89 28.27
N ASN A 767 19.05 19.74 27.90
CA ASN A 767 18.12 18.96 28.72
C ASN A 767 16.83 19.71 29.13
N VAL A 768 16.48 20.78 28.40
CA VAL A 768 15.22 21.48 28.60
C VAL A 768 14.12 20.70 27.88
N LEU A 769 13.09 20.31 28.64
CA LEU A 769 11.93 19.58 28.09
C LEU A 769 11.10 20.46 27.17
N MET A 770 10.55 19.87 26.12
CA MET A 770 9.73 20.54 25.11
C MET A 770 8.31 20.77 25.64
N LYS A 771 7.77 21.98 25.47
CA LYS A 771 6.37 22.26 25.84
C LYS A 771 5.44 21.79 24.74
N VAL A 772 4.55 20.85 25.04
CA VAL A 772 3.62 20.26 24.06
C VAL A 772 2.26 20.04 24.69
N ARG A 773 1.19 20.53 24.05
CA ARG A 773 -0.19 20.30 24.54
C ARG A 773 -0.72 18.90 24.24
N LYS A 774 -0.44 18.34 23.07
CA LYS A 774 -0.91 17.01 22.67
C LYS A 774 0.22 16.12 22.19
N PHE A 775 0.33 14.93 22.76
CA PHE A 775 1.28 13.90 22.33
C PHE A 775 0.56 12.73 21.68
N ILE A 776 1.03 12.29 20.51
CA ILE A 776 0.51 11.13 19.80
C ILE A 776 1.64 10.12 19.59
N TYR A 777 1.44 8.89 20.05
CA TYR A 777 2.42 7.82 19.93
C TYR A 777 1.87 6.64 19.12
N PHE A 778 2.59 6.24 18.07
CA PHE A 778 2.28 5.04 17.27
C PHE A 778 3.40 4.01 17.45
N ALA A 779 3.04 2.84 17.98
CA ALA A 779 3.96 1.74 18.19
C ALA A 779 3.60 0.55 17.30
N ASN A 780 4.55 0.06 16.51
CA ASN A 780 4.41 -1.19 15.77
C ASN A 780 5.76 -1.94 15.77
N CYS A 781 6.27 -2.32 16.95
CA CYS A 781 7.58 -2.97 17.10
C CYS A 781 7.57 -4.05 18.19
N LEU A 782 8.28 -5.17 17.98
CA LEU A 782 8.31 -6.33 18.89
C LEU A 782 9.39 -6.27 19.99
N LYS A 783 10.25 -5.24 19.98
CA LYS A 783 11.30 -5.00 21.00
C LYS A 783 11.18 -3.56 21.50
N GLN A 784 10.20 -3.34 22.38
CA GLN A 784 9.73 -2.02 22.80
C GLN A 784 10.26 -1.55 24.16
N ASP A 785 10.93 -2.42 24.93
CA ASP A 785 11.42 -2.18 26.28
C ASP A 785 12.40 -1.01 26.39
N ARG A 786 12.89 -0.47 25.27
CA ARG A 786 13.88 0.61 25.22
C ARG A 786 13.49 1.84 24.37
N MET A 787 12.22 2.00 23.98
CA MET A 787 11.79 3.05 23.02
C MET A 787 10.61 3.92 23.50
N VAL A 788 10.47 4.09 24.83
CA VAL A 788 9.48 4.99 25.47
C VAL A 788 10.04 6.41 25.66
N GLU A 789 11.30 6.63 25.31
CA GLU A 789 11.99 7.91 25.46
C GLU A 789 11.25 9.15 24.92
N PRO A 790 10.50 9.11 23.79
CA PRO A 790 9.91 10.32 23.22
C PRO A 790 8.95 11.08 24.13
N ILE A 791 8.16 10.38 24.98
CA ILE A 791 7.27 11.07 25.91
C ILE A 791 8.05 11.79 27.01
N GLN A 792 9.23 11.27 27.37
CA GLN A 792 10.10 11.87 28.38
C GLN A 792 10.80 13.13 27.88
N TRP A 793 10.71 13.45 26.59
CA TRP A 793 11.21 14.71 26.04
C TRP A 793 10.27 15.88 26.31
N LEU A 794 9.07 15.62 26.83
CA LEU A 794 7.99 16.59 26.99
C LEU A 794 7.91 17.12 28.41
N GLU A 795 7.61 18.41 28.56
CA GLU A 795 7.38 19.04 29.86
C GLU A 795 6.02 18.57 30.43
N PRO A 796 5.97 17.86 31.57
CA PRO A 796 4.74 17.25 32.07
C PRO A 796 3.55 18.20 32.20
N ILE A 797 3.78 19.40 32.76
CA ILE A 797 2.74 20.39 33.05
C ILE A 797 2.13 20.98 31.77
N SER A 798 2.85 20.94 30.65
CA SER A 798 2.36 21.46 29.37
C SER A 798 1.41 20.51 28.65
N LEU A 799 1.38 19.23 29.05
CA LEU A 799 0.69 18.17 28.35
C LEU A 799 -0.79 18.12 28.77
N GLU A 800 -1.69 18.31 27.81
CA GLU A 800 -3.13 18.20 28.00
C GLU A 800 -3.64 16.83 27.56
N LEU A 801 -3.17 16.28 26.44
CA LEU A 801 -3.68 15.03 25.88
C LEU A 801 -2.54 14.06 25.51
N ILE A 802 -2.66 12.82 25.96
CA ILE A 802 -1.87 11.68 25.48
C ILE A 802 -2.75 10.81 24.60
N GLU A 803 -2.30 10.54 23.39
CA GLU A 803 -2.98 9.67 22.43
C GLU A 803 -2.06 8.53 22.00
N THR A 804 -2.52 7.29 22.11
CA THR A 804 -1.70 6.10 21.78
C THR A 804 -2.40 5.22 20.75
N HIS A 805 -1.65 4.79 19.74
CA HIS A 805 -2.14 4.03 18.60
C HIS A 805 -1.35 2.75 18.36
N SER A 806 -2.04 1.73 17.88
CA SER A 806 -1.43 0.50 17.37
C SER A 806 -2.15 0.03 16.10
N ASP A 807 -1.40 -0.64 15.22
CA ASP A 807 -1.97 -1.52 14.22
C ASP A 807 -2.34 -2.83 14.96
N LYS A 808 -3.54 -3.39 14.71
CA LYS A 808 -4.19 -4.47 15.49
C LYS A 808 -3.39 -5.79 15.65
N GLU A 809 -2.19 -5.88 15.11
CA GLU A 809 -1.36 -7.09 15.08
C GLU A 809 -0.46 -7.30 16.32
N SER A 810 -0.54 -6.43 17.35
CA SER A 810 0.33 -6.55 18.54
C SER A 810 -0.20 -5.95 19.86
N ASP A 811 -1.41 -6.34 20.29
CA ASP A 811 -1.99 -5.90 21.58
C ASP A 811 -1.01 -6.11 22.76
N ALA A 812 -0.34 -7.26 22.83
CA ALA A 812 0.56 -7.63 23.94
C ALA A 812 1.79 -6.72 24.10
N GLU A 813 2.40 -6.30 22.99
CA GLU A 813 3.58 -5.42 23.06
C GLU A 813 3.15 -4.00 23.44
N MET A 814 2.07 -3.50 22.84
CA MET A 814 1.57 -2.17 23.18
C MET A 814 1.20 -2.05 24.66
N ASN A 815 0.69 -3.12 25.29
CA ASN A 815 0.46 -3.16 26.74
C ASN A 815 1.76 -3.02 27.56
N LYS A 816 2.89 -3.55 27.08
CA LYS A 816 4.20 -3.36 27.74
C LYS A 816 4.66 -1.89 27.64
N VAL A 817 4.47 -1.26 26.49
CA VAL A 817 4.75 0.18 26.32
C VAL A 817 3.85 1.02 27.19
N MET A 818 2.55 0.71 27.24
CA MET A 818 1.61 1.45 28.07
C MET A 818 2.02 1.41 29.54
N LYS A 819 2.50 0.27 30.05
CA LYS A 819 3.02 0.19 31.41
C LYS A 819 4.15 1.20 31.65
N LEU A 820 5.11 1.25 30.73
CA LEU A 820 6.23 2.20 30.82
C LEU A 820 5.79 3.67 30.68
N ILE A 821 4.76 3.96 29.87
CA ILE A 821 4.19 5.31 29.75
C ILE A 821 3.48 5.73 31.05
N MET A 822 2.70 4.82 31.65
CA MET A 822 1.98 5.08 32.91
C MET A 822 2.93 5.39 34.07
N ASP A 823 4.16 4.89 34.02
CA ASP A 823 5.21 5.14 35.02
C ASP A 823 5.91 6.51 34.85
N THR A 824 5.50 7.34 33.88
CA THR A 824 6.13 8.64 33.61
C THR A 824 5.45 9.81 34.34
N ASN A 825 6.21 10.86 34.64
CA ASN A 825 5.63 12.11 35.16
C ASN A 825 4.64 12.73 34.16
N GLN A 826 4.90 12.61 32.85
CA GLN A 826 4.01 13.12 31.81
C GLN A 826 2.61 12.51 31.89
N TRP A 827 2.51 11.23 32.25
CA TRP A 827 1.23 10.58 32.50
C TRP A 827 0.46 11.24 33.64
N GLN A 828 1.11 11.51 34.77
CA GLN A 828 0.48 12.04 35.99
C GLN A 828 -0.09 13.47 35.84
N TYR A 829 0.48 14.28 34.94
CA TYR A 829 0.06 15.69 34.75
C TYR A 829 -0.87 15.89 33.55
N ALA A 830 -1.00 14.90 32.67
CA ALA A 830 -1.88 15.00 31.50
C ALA A 830 -3.36 15.04 31.90
N LYS A 831 -4.16 15.80 31.15
CA LYS A 831 -5.59 16.02 31.44
C LYS A 831 -6.51 15.04 30.72
N GLU A 832 -6.12 14.51 29.58
CA GLU A 832 -6.91 13.60 28.78
C GLU A 832 -6.06 12.44 28.25
N TYR A 833 -6.68 11.26 28.15
CA TYR A 833 -6.05 10.07 27.55
C TYR A 833 -6.96 9.40 26.51
N LEU A 834 -6.38 9.06 25.35
CA LEU A 834 -7.08 8.44 24.23
C LEU A 834 -6.31 7.24 23.68
N MET A 835 -6.94 6.07 23.72
CA MET A 835 -6.42 4.82 23.17
C MET A 835 -7.12 4.47 21.85
N LYS A 836 -6.35 4.09 20.83
CA LYS A 836 -6.88 3.69 19.53
C LYS A 836 -6.17 2.46 18.96
N GLY A 837 -6.94 1.51 18.45
CA GLY A 837 -6.40 0.42 17.63
C GLY A 837 -5.81 -0.78 18.39
N PHE A 838 -5.86 -0.80 19.72
CA PHE A 838 -5.49 -1.96 20.56
C PHE A 838 -6.38 -2.05 21.81
N VAL A 839 -6.26 -3.17 22.54
CA VAL A 839 -6.98 -3.41 23.81
C VAL A 839 -6.02 -3.57 24.99
N PHE A 840 -6.41 -3.11 26.18
CA PHE A 840 -5.77 -3.46 27.45
C PHE A 840 -6.04 -4.93 27.79
N LEU A 841 -4.99 -5.75 27.88
CA LEU A 841 -5.11 -7.20 28.13
C LEU A 841 -5.18 -7.55 29.62
N LYS A 842 -4.71 -6.66 30.49
CA LYS A 842 -4.76 -6.86 31.95
C LYS A 842 -5.89 -6.04 32.57
N LYS A 843 -6.32 -6.46 33.76
CA LYS A 843 -7.25 -5.70 34.59
C LYS A 843 -6.76 -4.28 34.76
N VAL A 844 -7.58 -3.31 34.37
CA VAL A 844 -7.24 -1.90 34.44
C VAL A 844 -7.45 -1.44 35.87
N ASN A 845 -6.38 -1.00 36.54
CA ASN A 845 -6.50 -0.39 37.85
C ASN A 845 -6.93 1.08 37.68
N PRO A 846 -8.15 1.46 38.11
CA PRO A 846 -8.70 2.80 37.91
C PRO A 846 -7.86 3.91 38.57
N ILE A 847 -7.08 3.57 39.60
CA ILE A 847 -6.25 4.52 40.34
C ILE A 847 -5.20 5.20 39.46
N HIS A 848 -4.76 4.55 38.38
CA HIS A 848 -3.79 5.12 37.43
C HIS A 848 -4.39 6.19 36.53
N PHE A 849 -5.70 6.39 36.60
CA PHE A 849 -6.48 7.20 35.68
C PHE A 849 -7.24 8.34 36.37
N VAL A 850 -7.26 8.36 37.70
CA VAL A 850 -8.09 9.27 38.52
C VAL A 850 -7.84 10.76 38.26
N HIS A 851 -6.63 11.12 37.87
CA HIS A 851 -6.25 12.51 37.63
C HIS A 851 -6.74 13.04 36.28
N PHE A 852 -7.08 12.17 35.32
CA PHE A 852 -7.58 12.61 34.02
C PHE A 852 -8.99 13.20 34.12
N SER A 853 -9.26 14.19 33.28
CA SER A 853 -10.62 14.70 33.08
C SER A 853 -11.40 13.89 32.06
N LYS A 854 -10.72 13.38 31.01
CA LYS A 854 -11.35 12.53 29.99
C LYS A 854 -10.50 11.34 29.64
N ILE A 855 -11.16 10.20 29.44
CA ILE A 855 -10.52 8.95 29.06
C ILE A 855 -11.37 8.25 27.99
N ASP A 856 -10.73 7.71 26.96
CA ASP A 856 -11.34 6.76 26.03
C ASP A 856 -10.38 5.57 25.85
N ILE A 857 -10.70 4.45 26.50
CA ILE A 857 -9.90 3.23 26.50
C ILE A 857 -10.68 2.04 25.98
N THR A 858 -9.96 1.01 25.52
CA THR A 858 -10.54 -0.29 25.18
C THR A 858 -9.89 -1.38 26.01
N VAL A 859 -10.68 -2.22 26.66
CA VAL A 859 -10.21 -3.37 27.44
C VAL A 859 -10.59 -4.69 26.77
N GLU A 860 -9.86 -5.76 27.07
CA GLU A 860 -10.17 -7.08 26.54
C GLU A 860 -11.44 -7.65 27.15
N ASN A 861 -11.52 -7.68 28.48
CA ASN A 861 -12.66 -8.20 29.22
C ASN A 861 -13.19 -7.12 30.16
N TRP A 862 -14.51 -7.05 30.27
CA TRP A 862 -15.21 -6.20 31.22
C TRP A 862 -16.22 -7.03 32.03
N THR A 863 -16.04 -7.04 33.34
CA THR A 863 -16.82 -7.83 34.30
C THR A 863 -17.65 -6.93 35.22
N ASN A 864 -18.58 -7.51 35.99
CA ASN A 864 -19.25 -6.79 37.08
C ASN A 864 -18.23 -6.21 38.07
N GLU A 865 -17.21 -6.98 38.45
CA GLU A 865 -16.15 -6.54 39.36
C GLU A 865 -15.37 -5.34 38.82
N ASP A 866 -15.09 -5.30 37.52
CA ASP A 866 -14.46 -4.13 36.90
C ASP A 866 -15.39 -2.93 36.99
N PHE A 867 -16.66 -3.07 36.64
CA PHE A 867 -17.65 -2.00 36.78
C PHE A 867 -17.71 -1.46 38.22
N PHE A 868 -17.70 -2.35 39.23
CA PHE A 868 -17.61 -1.98 40.64
C PHE A 868 -16.33 -1.23 40.98
N ASN A 869 -15.16 -1.69 40.54
CA ASN A 869 -13.89 -1.03 40.87
C ASN A 869 -13.85 0.43 40.35
N TRP A 870 -14.61 0.74 39.30
CA TRP A 870 -14.76 2.11 38.80
C TRP A 870 -15.88 2.91 39.50
N GLN A 871 -16.84 2.26 40.16
CA GLN A 871 -18.00 2.88 40.83
C GLN A 871 -17.89 2.90 42.38
N GLU A 872 -17.60 1.78 43.02
CA GLU A 872 -17.51 1.59 44.46
C GLU A 872 -16.06 1.56 44.96
N VAL A 873 -15.69 2.58 45.75
CA VAL A 873 -14.82 2.41 46.93
C VAL A 873 -15.58 2.93 48.13
N ARG A 874 -16.77 2.38 48.40
CA ARG A 874 -17.60 2.84 49.52
C ARG A 874 -17.10 2.43 50.90
N LYS A 875 -15.99 1.66 51.02
CA LYS A 875 -15.53 1.21 52.35
C LYS A 875 -14.05 1.32 52.73
N LEU A 876 -13.07 1.60 51.85
CA LEU A 876 -11.65 1.56 52.30
C LEU A 876 -10.62 2.53 51.67
N SER A 877 -10.97 3.56 50.87
CA SER A 877 -9.97 4.56 50.44
C SER A 877 -10.58 5.90 49.99
N PRO A 878 -9.94 7.08 50.23
CA PRO A 878 -10.53 8.41 50.03
C PRO A 878 -10.61 8.93 48.58
N THR A 879 -10.54 8.06 47.57
CA THR A 879 -10.49 8.49 46.16
C THR A 879 -11.68 7.94 45.38
N GLU A 880 -12.79 8.66 45.45
CA GLU A 880 -13.93 8.53 44.57
C GLU A 880 -13.55 8.95 43.14
N ILE A 881 -13.22 8.01 42.25
CA ILE A 881 -12.66 8.34 40.93
C ILE A 881 -13.64 9.11 40.04
N LEU A 882 -14.92 8.71 40.06
CA LEU A 882 -16.00 9.38 39.33
C LEU A 882 -16.48 10.67 40.02
N TYR A 883 -16.02 10.95 41.24
CA TYR A 883 -16.25 12.20 41.96
C TYR A 883 -14.96 13.02 42.12
N SER A 884 -13.89 12.63 41.42
CA SER A 884 -12.70 13.46 41.29
C SER A 884 -13.10 14.83 40.75
N PRO A 885 -12.63 15.96 41.32
CA PRO A 885 -12.95 17.27 40.79
C PRO A 885 -12.57 17.44 39.31
N SER A 886 -11.54 16.71 38.83
CA SER A 886 -11.12 16.77 37.43
C SER A 886 -12.01 15.97 36.48
N PHE A 887 -12.76 14.98 36.96
CA PHE A 887 -13.55 14.06 36.12
C PHE A 887 -14.61 14.78 35.28
N LEU A 888 -14.65 14.49 33.97
CA LEU A 888 -15.70 14.97 33.07
C LEU A 888 -16.33 13.81 32.29
N ARG A 889 -15.52 12.93 31.69
CA ARG A 889 -16.04 11.83 30.87
C ARG A 889 -15.08 10.67 30.71
N TYR A 890 -15.47 9.48 31.17
CA TYR A 890 -14.74 8.24 30.93
C TYR A 890 -15.53 7.31 30.03
N LYS A 891 -14.94 6.92 28.91
CA LYS A 891 -15.48 5.93 27.98
C LYS A 891 -14.60 4.70 28.01
N ILE A 892 -15.18 3.57 28.40
CA ILE A 892 -14.50 2.28 28.46
C ILE A 892 -15.20 1.36 27.47
N SER A 893 -14.53 1.10 26.37
CA SER A 893 -14.96 0.13 25.36
C SER A 893 -14.41 -1.24 25.73
N PHE A 894 -15.08 -2.32 25.32
CA PHE A 894 -14.63 -3.68 25.63
C PHE A 894 -14.82 -4.63 24.46
N ARG A 895 -13.92 -5.61 24.32
CA ARG A 895 -14.04 -6.69 23.32
C ARG A 895 -15.01 -7.78 23.80
N ASN A 896 -14.85 -8.20 25.05
CA ASN A 896 -15.70 -9.19 25.71
C ASN A 896 -16.39 -8.54 26.92
N CYS A 897 -17.70 -8.72 27.04
CA CYS A 897 -18.48 -8.29 28.19
C CYS A 897 -19.05 -9.51 28.91
N SER A 898 -18.90 -9.55 30.22
CA SER A 898 -19.41 -10.62 31.10
C SER A 898 -20.25 -10.05 32.25
N ILE A 899 -20.79 -8.84 32.05
CA ILE A 899 -21.81 -8.28 32.93
C ILE A 899 -23.09 -9.10 32.77
N ASP A 900 -23.53 -9.72 33.86
CA ASP A 900 -24.81 -10.42 33.95
C ASP A 900 -25.95 -9.45 34.33
N ASN A 901 -27.14 -10.00 34.61
CA ASN A 901 -28.28 -9.19 35.04
C ASN A 901 -28.11 -8.58 36.43
N ASP A 902 -27.04 -8.90 37.18
CA ASP A 902 -26.83 -8.32 38.50
C ASP A 902 -26.57 -6.81 38.43
N ILE A 903 -26.14 -6.26 37.29
CA ILE A 903 -26.01 -4.80 37.14
C ILE A 903 -27.31 -4.04 37.47
N TYR A 904 -28.48 -4.64 37.24
CA TYR A 904 -29.78 -4.05 37.60
C TYR A 904 -30.09 -4.17 39.08
N ASN A 905 -29.65 -5.25 39.73
CA ASN A 905 -29.73 -5.40 41.19
C ASN A 905 -28.83 -4.38 41.88
N LEU A 906 -27.74 -3.95 41.22
CA LEU A 906 -26.70 -3.11 41.77
C LEU A 906 -26.92 -1.62 41.57
N LEU A 907 -27.29 -1.22 40.35
CA LEU A 907 -27.56 0.18 40.01
C LEU A 907 -29.01 0.59 40.27
N GLY A 908 -29.87 -0.37 40.60
CA GLY A 908 -31.30 -0.19 40.59
C GLY A 908 -31.88 -0.10 39.17
N LEU A 909 -33.17 0.24 39.11
CA LEU A 909 -33.88 0.36 37.85
C LEU A 909 -33.30 1.50 37.00
N PRO A 910 -32.99 1.26 35.73
CA PRO A 910 -32.51 2.30 34.84
C PRO A 910 -33.61 3.32 34.57
N TYR A 911 -33.22 4.57 34.30
CA TYR A 911 -34.15 5.57 33.80
C TYR A 911 -34.74 5.14 32.46
N ARG A 912 -33.89 4.62 31.56
CA ARG A 912 -34.31 4.25 30.21
C ARG A 912 -33.41 3.19 29.60
N THR A 913 -34.02 2.25 28.89
CA THR A 913 -33.35 1.29 28.01
C THR A 913 -33.90 1.42 26.60
N VAL A 914 -33.07 1.83 25.63
CA VAL A 914 -33.46 1.94 24.21
C VAL A 914 -32.36 1.42 23.30
N ASN A 915 -32.71 0.57 22.35
CA ASN A 915 -31.79 0.00 21.35
C ASN A 915 -30.54 -0.66 21.98
N GLY A 916 -30.72 -1.36 23.10
CA GLY A 916 -29.64 -2.01 23.85
C GLY A 916 -28.71 -1.05 24.60
N ARG A 917 -29.11 0.22 24.76
CA ARG A 917 -28.42 1.20 25.59
C ARG A 917 -29.24 1.48 26.83
N THR A 918 -28.63 1.27 27.98
CA THR A 918 -29.24 1.46 29.29
C THR A 918 -28.64 2.68 29.96
N THR A 919 -29.49 3.53 30.53
CA THR A 919 -29.09 4.83 31.09
C THR A 919 -29.49 4.94 32.56
N TRP A 920 -28.56 5.40 33.39
CA TRP A 920 -28.80 5.78 34.78
C TRP A 920 -28.27 7.19 35.05
N TYR A 921 -28.82 7.81 36.09
CA TYR A 921 -28.37 9.08 36.62
C TYR A 921 -28.24 8.95 38.13
N PHE A 922 -27.14 9.47 38.69
CA PHE A 922 -26.89 9.49 40.13
C PHE A 922 -26.56 10.90 40.59
N LYS A 923 -27.03 11.29 41.78
CA LYS A 923 -26.69 12.57 42.40
C LYS A 923 -25.19 12.63 42.69
N MET A 924 -24.53 13.75 42.38
CA MET A 924 -23.15 13.99 42.80
C MET A 924 -23.09 14.80 44.11
N PRO A 925 -22.00 14.70 44.90
CA PRO A 925 -21.80 15.51 46.10
C PRO A 925 -21.77 17.00 45.81
N GLU A 926 -21.30 17.41 44.62
CA GLU A 926 -21.35 18.79 44.18
C GLU A 926 -22.79 19.21 43.86
N LYS A 927 -23.17 20.41 44.33
CA LYS A 927 -24.49 20.97 44.03
C LYS A 927 -24.68 21.15 42.52
N ASN A 928 -25.85 20.79 42.03
CA ASN A 928 -26.28 20.91 40.63
C ASN A 928 -25.55 20.01 39.62
N LEU A 929 -24.86 18.96 40.06
CA LEU A 929 -24.24 17.99 39.14
C LEU A 929 -24.80 16.59 39.33
N ALA A 930 -24.85 15.83 38.24
CA ALA A 930 -25.24 14.43 38.23
C ALA A 930 -24.25 13.59 37.42
N LEU A 931 -24.10 12.33 37.84
CA LEU A 931 -23.36 11.31 37.11
C LEU A 931 -24.31 10.60 36.15
N HIS A 932 -24.10 10.79 34.85
CA HIS A 932 -24.78 10.09 33.79
C HIS A 932 -23.98 8.83 33.39
N VAL A 933 -24.62 7.66 33.49
CA VAL A 933 -24.03 6.37 33.12
C VAL A 933 -24.78 5.80 31.92
N LEU A 934 -24.08 5.67 30.80
CA LEU A 934 -24.60 5.04 29.58
C LEU A 934 -23.91 3.70 29.37
N TYR A 935 -24.64 2.62 29.57
CA TYR A 935 -24.19 1.26 29.29
C TYR A 935 -24.68 0.80 27.93
N TYR A 936 -23.75 0.39 27.07
CA TYR A 936 -24.06 -0.31 25.83
C TYR A 936 -23.45 -1.70 25.88
N ALA A 937 -24.29 -2.69 26.19
CA ALA A 937 -23.86 -4.06 26.53
C ALA A 937 -22.91 -4.73 25.53
N SER A 938 -22.99 -4.37 24.24
CA SER A 938 -22.14 -4.95 23.20
C SER A 938 -20.91 -4.10 22.82
N LYS A 939 -20.71 -2.92 23.42
CA LYS A 939 -19.64 -2.00 22.98
C LYS A 939 -18.88 -1.29 24.09
N SER A 940 -19.57 -0.65 25.05
CA SER A 940 -18.91 0.28 25.97
C SER A 940 -19.77 0.69 27.16
N VAL A 941 -19.12 1.12 28.23
CA VAL A 941 -19.71 1.92 29.31
C VAL A 941 -19.18 3.35 29.21
N ILE A 942 -20.04 4.35 29.41
CA ILE A 942 -19.66 5.76 29.41
C ILE A 942 -20.17 6.41 30.69
N PHE A 943 -19.25 6.95 31.47
CA PHE A 943 -19.53 7.79 32.63
C PHE A 943 -19.32 9.25 32.23
N THR A 944 -20.29 10.12 32.52
CA THR A 944 -20.20 11.55 32.20
C THR A 944 -20.73 12.38 33.36
N ARG A 945 -20.00 13.41 33.77
CA ARG A 945 -20.52 14.44 34.67
C ARG A 945 -21.36 15.42 33.84
N VAL A 946 -22.61 15.61 34.22
CA VAL A 946 -23.57 16.49 33.54
C VAL A 946 -24.18 17.48 34.51
N ASP A 947 -24.63 18.63 34.00
CA ASP A 947 -25.39 19.60 34.79
C ASP A 947 -26.77 19.02 35.14
N ILE A 948 -27.30 19.38 36.30
CA ILE A 948 -28.61 18.86 36.74
C ILE A 948 -29.75 19.31 35.81
N GLU A 949 -29.56 20.44 35.11
CA GLU A 949 -30.47 20.94 34.08
C GLU A 949 -30.54 20.01 32.85
N ASP A 950 -29.48 19.23 32.58
CA ASP A 950 -29.44 18.25 31.50
C ASP A 950 -30.08 16.90 31.91
N VAL A 951 -30.44 16.74 33.18
CA VAL A 951 -31.07 15.53 33.72
C VAL A 951 -32.60 15.62 33.58
N PRO A 952 -33.28 14.56 33.11
CA PRO A 952 -34.75 14.55 33.03
C PRO A 952 -35.42 14.90 34.37
N GLU A 953 -36.38 15.83 34.36
CA GLU A 953 -37.04 16.35 35.57
C GLU A 953 -37.55 15.26 36.52
N VAL A 954 -38.13 14.18 35.98
CA VAL A 954 -38.65 13.04 36.76
C VAL A 954 -37.58 12.35 37.60
N ILE A 955 -36.32 12.36 37.13
CA ILE A 955 -35.18 11.82 37.86
C ILE A 955 -34.69 12.82 38.91
N VAL A 956 -34.64 14.11 38.57
CA VAL A 956 -34.25 15.18 39.50
C VAL A 956 -35.17 15.21 40.72
N MET A 957 -36.48 15.04 40.52
CA MET A 957 -37.45 14.95 41.62
C MET A 957 -37.18 13.77 42.57
N ASN A 958 -36.64 12.66 42.07
CA ASN A 958 -36.29 11.50 42.89
C ASN A 958 -34.99 11.70 43.69
N PHE A 959 -34.09 12.60 43.28
CA PHE A 959 -32.85 12.88 44.02
C PHE A 959 -33.06 13.57 45.37
N ASP A 960 -34.25 14.15 45.59
CA ASP A 960 -34.59 14.86 46.83
C ASP A 960 -35.50 14.03 47.76
N VAL A 961 -35.93 12.84 47.32
CA VAL A 961 -36.77 11.93 48.12
C VAL A 961 -35.92 10.99 49.01
N GLU A 962 -34.64 10.77 48.72
CA GLU A 962 -33.73 9.91 49.52
C GLU A 962 -33.16 10.57 50.81
N LEU A 963 -33.68 11.72 51.25
CA LEU A 963 -33.27 12.38 52.51
C LEU A 963 -34.16 12.04 53.73
N ILE A 964 -35.05 11.06 53.62
CA ILE A 964 -35.83 10.54 54.74
C ILE A 964 -35.82 9.00 54.70
N ASP A 965 -34.76 8.41 55.25
CA ASP A 965 -34.81 7.20 56.10
C ASP A 965 -33.45 6.95 56.77
#